data_AF-A0A4U7EHR5-F1
#
_entry.id   AF-A0A4U7EHR5-F1
#
_cell.length_a   1.000
_cell.length_b   1.000
_cell.length_c   1.000
_cell.angle_alpha   90.00
_cell.angle_beta   90.00
_cell.angle_gamma   90.00
#
_symmetry.space_group_name_H-M   'P 1'
#
loop_
_entity.id
_entity.type
_entity.pdbx_description
1 polymer ?
#
loop_
_entity_poly.entity_id
_entity_poly.type
_entity_poly.pdbx_seq_one_letter_code
_entity_poly.pdbx_strand_id
1 'polypeptide(L)'
;MNVVSETTDRGDEAAARALLSDAVSRGAIPDPNFDPETVTIGDADVLARLSPPVRRWWVERFGGYVAENGGFFTPPQREAIPHVDAGRNCLVAAPTGSGKTLASFLAVLDDLFARDRAGELENSVYCLYVSPLKSLANDIERNLEAPLAGIGEAVAAAEADGDGTDATREAALDDAGDPYEPGVRQAIRHGDTSKADRQAMLSETPHVLNTTPETLSILLNSPKFKEKLRTVEYVIVDEIHSLAANKRGTHLSVSLERLTELARNGEGERETAITRIGCSATVEPLDGIASFLVGRERVAGEAGDVDGFETRPCEVVDARFAREFDLELRTPAADLIHTPRSAVTDRFYESLRELIDSHENTLVFTNSRSGAERTLQELRQRFDYDESDSGCHHGSLGEAQRTRVEEGLKSGELDVVTTSTSLELGIDMPHLDLVVQVGSPKSVAALLQRVGRAGHSPGETVEGRVFALDRDELIECATLLARAEDGFVDRVFPPEGAYDVAAQHVYGMAINRIRPDREVREVLRRAHPYRDFDGGAYERLMRYLTGDYDGLEAKNVYPKVWRDANDPPDGEHHHPEYPVGETLVGKRGQLARVIYMTNVGTIPDSFTCDVFTRDDRWVGTLDESYLDTLESGDVFALGGERFAFRYRRGSKVYVDRTSERPTVPSWFAERLPLSADLAREVLEFQAELLDRLAGDGPNAGPAAVRAWLREFPLDGNSVRALARMYDEQVRYAGPEAVSTPDRLVVEEELDRNEYKRRFYVHSVYGRRFNDGLSRLVAAAVADRTDANVAVAVADRGFSLALPLNRKVDVARILADLDPETVREDLREAVQGTDLLQRYFRIDAGRSLMILKRYKGYEKSAAEQQVSAEMLLSFAADLEEFAVLEETYRELLEDRLDVEGIREIVGRVSAGDLAVEHRVVDSPSPLAFGLATLVDSDTVIADDESAVLREFHARVMEEIGEAPPGADGGAGDEGDHDAEPPADRGPD
;
A
#
# COMPACT_ATOMS: atom_id res chain seq x y z
N MET A 1 -19.08 13.15 10.66
CA MET A 1 -20.22 13.33 11.60
C MET A 1 -21.28 14.24 10.98
N ASN A 2 -22.56 13.87 11.16
CA ASN A 2 -23.82 14.48 10.68
C ASN A 2 -24.42 13.98 9.36
N VAL A 3 -24.80 12.70 9.33
CA VAL A 3 -26.15 12.28 8.89
C VAL A 3 -26.67 11.26 9.91
N VAL A 4 -27.17 11.74 11.06
CA VAL A 4 -28.03 10.94 11.92
C VAL A 4 -29.38 10.90 11.21
N SER A 5 -29.95 9.71 10.97
CA SER A 5 -31.32 9.58 10.48
C SER A 5 -32.25 10.20 11.53
N GLU A 6 -32.68 11.44 11.31
CA GLU A 6 -33.80 11.99 12.05
C GLU A 6 -35.05 11.22 11.63
N THR A 7 -35.56 10.39 12.55
CA THR A 7 -36.81 9.62 12.58
C THR A 7 -36.74 8.12 12.24
N THR A 8 -36.15 7.33 13.15
CA THR A 8 -36.57 5.93 13.36
C THR A 8 -38.09 5.90 13.63
N ASP A 9 -38.85 5.10 12.88
CA ASP A 9 -40.29 4.97 13.12
C ASP A 9 -40.52 4.26 14.47
N ARG A 10 -41.51 4.76 15.24
CA ARG A 10 -41.93 4.13 16.51
C ARG A 10 -42.39 2.69 16.29
N GLY A 11 -42.88 2.37 15.09
CA GLY A 11 -43.25 1.01 14.69
C GLY A 11 -42.05 0.06 14.61
N ASP A 12 -40.98 0.48 13.93
CA ASP A 12 -39.77 -0.32 13.74
C ASP A 12 -39.07 -0.56 15.07
N GLU A 13 -38.97 0.48 15.91
CA GLU A 13 -38.38 0.38 17.25
C GLU A 13 -39.15 -0.59 18.15
N ALA A 14 -40.49 -0.60 18.07
CA ALA A 14 -41.32 -1.53 18.81
C ALA A 14 -41.15 -2.99 18.33
N ALA A 15 -41.02 -3.21 17.02
CA ALA A 15 -40.77 -4.52 16.45
C ALA A 15 -39.37 -5.05 16.83
N ALA A 16 -38.36 -4.18 16.80
CA ALA A 16 -36.99 -4.48 17.22
C ALA A 16 -36.92 -4.88 18.70
N ARG A 17 -37.62 -4.14 19.59
CA ARG A 17 -37.73 -4.52 21.01
C ARG A 17 -38.43 -5.85 21.23
N ALA A 18 -39.46 -6.15 20.46
CA ALA A 18 -40.17 -7.43 20.55
C ALA A 18 -39.25 -8.61 20.17
N LEU A 19 -38.46 -8.47 19.10
CA LEU A 19 -37.46 -9.46 18.70
C LEU A 19 -36.37 -9.65 19.75
N LEU A 20 -35.86 -8.55 20.33
CA LEU A 20 -34.87 -8.58 21.40
C LEU A 20 -35.40 -9.28 22.65
N SER A 21 -36.61 -8.93 23.07
CA SER A 21 -37.27 -9.54 24.23
C SER A 21 -37.51 -11.04 24.04
N ASP A 22 -37.92 -11.42 22.82
CA ASP A 22 -38.10 -12.82 22.46
C ASP A 22 -36.78 -13.61 22.48
N ALA A 23 -35.70 -13.06 21.91
CA ALA A 23 -34.37 -13.68 21.94
C ALA A 23 -33.83 -13.88 23.36
N VAL A 24 -34.02 -12.90 24.25
CA VAL A 24 -33.70 -13.02 25.69
C VAL A 24 -34.56 -14.11 26.33
N SER A 25 -35.87 -14.14 26.06
CA SER A 25 -36.79 -15.12 26.65
C SER A 25 -36.49 -16.57 26.23
N ARG A 26 -35.98 -16.76 25.00
CA ARG A 26 -35.54 -18.05 24.47
C ARG A 26 -34.14 -18.45 24.93
N GLY A 27 -33.45 -17.59 25.68
CA GLY A 27 -32.10 -17.81 26.19
C GLY A 27 -31.01 -17.69 25.13
N ALA A 28 -31.31 -17.11 23.96
CA ALA A 28 -30.31 -16.83 22.93
C ALA A 28 -29.35 -15.71 23.35
N ILE A 29 -29.86 -14.73 24.12
CA ILE A 29 -29.06 -13.66 24.73
C ILE A 29 -29.06 -13.88 26.26
N PRO A 30 -27.95 -14.32 26.85
CA PRO A 30 -27.88 -14.57 28.29
C PRO A 30 -27.67 -13.28 29.10
N ASP A 31 -28.55 -13.04 30.08
CA ASP A 31 -28.44 -12.02 31.15
C ASP A 31 -28.01 -10.60 30.69
N PRO A 32 -28.85 -9.89 29.92
CA PRO A 32 -28.51 -8.56 29.41
C PRO A 32 -28.39 -7.52 30.53
N ASN A 33 -27.36 -6.67 30.49
CA ASN A 33 -27.15 -5.53 31.41
C ASN A 33 -28.10 -4.33 31.16
N PHE A 34 -29.22 -4.55 30.46
CA PHE A 34 -30.20 -3.53 30.07
C PHE A 34 -31.61 -4.11 30.13
N ASP A 35 -32.63 -3.25 30.14
CA ASP A 35 -34.05 -3.67 30.09
C ASP A 35 -34.52 -3.79 28.62
N PRO A 36 -34.76 -5.02 28.10
CA PRO A 36 -35.14 -5.24 26.71
C PRO A 36 -36.52 -4.65 26.36
N GLU A 37 -37.38 -4.37 27.34
CA GLU A 37 -38.71 -3.80 27.08
C GLU A 37 -38.69 -2.27 26.91
N THR A 38 -37.66 -1.59 27.44
CA THR A 38 -37.63 -0.12 27.51
C THR A 38 -36.41 0.51 26.83
N VAL A 39 -35.42 -0.28 26.40
CA VAL A 39 -34.24 0.22 25.69
C VAL A 39 -34.62 0.94 24.38
N THR A 40 -33.93 2.04 24.11
CA THR A 40 -34.02 2.77 22.84
C THR A 40 -33.09 2.14 21.82
N ILE A 41 -33.61 1.81 20.64
CA ILE A 41 -32.86 1.16 19.55
C ILE A 41 -32.79 2.14 18.38
N GLY A 42 -31.66 2.85 18.26
CA GLY A 42 -31.51 3.95 17.29
C GLY A 42 -31.41 3.52 15.83
N ASP A 43 -31.14 2.24 15.57
CA ASP A 43 -30.95 1.66 14.24
C ASP A 43 -32.00 0.59 13.87
N ALA A 44 -33.17 0.67 14.52
CA ALA A 44 -34.28 -0.25 14.25
C ALA A 44 -34.76 -0.19 12.80
N ASP A 45 -34.60 0.94 12.11
CA ASP A 45 -34.89 1.11 10.69
C ASP A 45 -33.93 0.32 9.79
N VAL A 46 -32.67 0.17 10.18
CA VAL A 46 -31.69 -0.68 9.48
C VAL A 46 -32.07 -2.15 9.64
N LEU A 47 -32.40 -2.56 10.87
CA LEU A 47 -32.91 -3.91 11.14
C LEU A 47 -34.19 -4.17 10.34
N ALA A 48 -35.06 -3.16 10.21
CA ALA A 48 -36.32 -3.26 9.48
C ALA A 48 -36.19 -3.40 7.95
N ARG A 49 -34.98 -3.32 7.39
CA ARG A 49 -34.72 -3.60 5.97
C ARG A 49 -34.49 -5.08 5.67
N LEU A 50 -33.86 -5.80 6.59
CA LEU A 50 -33.48 -7.20 6.40
C LEU A 50 -34.72 -8.11 6.29
N SER A 51 -34.63 -9.27 5.67
CA SER A 51 -35.73 -10.23 5.71
C SER A 51 -35.98 -10.76 7.14
N PRO A 52 -37.22 -11.18 7.50
CA PRO A 52 -37.52 -11.63 8.85
C PRO A 52 -36.60 -12.74 9.41
N PRO A 53 -36.19 -13.77 8.62
CA PRO A 53 -35.22 -14.77 9.08
C PRO A 53 -33.85 -14.16 9.39
N VAL A 54 -33.36 -13.24 8.56
CA VAL A 54 -32.05 -12.60 8.74
C VAL A 54 -32.06 -11.64 9.93
N ARG A 55 -33.16 -10.91 10.17
CA ARG A 55 -33.33 -10.09 11.39
C ARG A 55 -33.20 -10.93 12.66
N ARG A 56 -33.89 -12.07 12.68
CA ARG A 56 -33.90 -12.98 13.83
C ARG A 56 -32.49 -13.51 14.07
N TRP A 57 -31.83 -14.02 13.03
CA TRP A 57 -30.45 -14.47 13.11
C TRP A 57 -29.51 -13.37 13.62
N TRP A 58 -29.63 -12.15 13.09
CA TRP A 58 -28.79 -11.03 13.50
C TRP A 58 -28.93 -10.71 14.99
N VAL A 59 -30.17 -10.60 15.48
CA VAL A 59 -30.44 -10.33 16.90
C VAL A 59 -29.98 -11.50 17.78
N GLU A 60 -30.18 -12.74 17.38
CA GLU A 60 -29.72 -13.90 18.16
C GLU A 60 -28.19 -14.01 18.20
N ARG A 61 -27.49 -13.64 17.12
CA ARG A 61 -26.04 -13.77 17.03
C ARG A 61 -25.27 -12.57 17.59
N PHE A 62 -25.78 -11.36 17.37
CA PHE A 62 -25.09 -10.10 17.68
C PHE A 62 -25.89 -9.20 18.64
N GLY A 63 -27.11 -9.58 19.05
CA GLY A 63 -28.06 -8.73 19.77
C GLY A 63 -27.78 -8.49 21.26
N GLY A 64 -26.55 -8.66 21.73
CA GLY A 64 -26.14 -7.94 22.94
C GLY A 64 -26.16 -6.45 22.60
N TYR A 65 -27.20 -5.72 23.02
CA TYR A 65 -27.25 -4.27 22.83
C TYR A 65 -25.97 -3.65 23.40
N VAL A 66 -25.21 -2.98 22.54
CA VAL A 66 -23.98 -2.26 22.90
C VAL A 66 -24.36 -0.80 23.07
N ALA A 67 -24.34 -0.30 24.31
CA ALA A 67 -24.79 1.05 24.64
C ALA A 67 -24.00 2.13 23.88
N GLU A 68 -22.71 1.87 23.66
CA GLU A 68 -21.78 2.72 22.92
C GLU A 68 -22.18 2.89 21.44
N ASN A 69 -22.82 1.88 20.84
CA ASN A 69 -23.30 1.92 19.46
C ASN A 69 -24.70 2.57 19.34
N GLY A 70 -25.47 2.58 20.43
CA GLY A 70 -26.86 3.04 20.46
C GLY A 70 -27.85 2.13 19.74
N GLY A 71 -27.47 0.87 19.45
CA GLY A 71 -28.23 -0.05 18.62
C GLY A 71 -27.56 -1.43 18.41
N PHE A 72 -27.99 -2.15 17.38
CA PHE A 72 -27.50 -3.50 17.02
C PHE A 72 -26.35 -3.51 16.01
N PHE A 73 -26.04 -2.38 15.39
CA PHE A 73 -25.05 -2.28 14.33
C PHE A 73 -23.90 -1.37 14.75
N THR A 74 -22.67 -1.71 14.35
CA THR A 74 -21.53 -0.79 14.47
C THR A 74 -21.72 0.41 13.52
N PRO A 75 -21.05 1.56 13.75
CA PRO A 75 -21.16 2.72 12.86
C PRO A 75 -21.03 2.41 11.35
N PRO A 76 -20.02 1.66 10.86
CA PRO A 76 -19.93 1.36 9.44
C PRO A 76 -21.07 0.45 8.94
N GLN A 77 -21.59 -0.46 9.77
CA GLN A 77 -22.71 -1.33 9.39
C GLN A 77 -24.01 -0.53 9.26
N ARG A 78 -24.32 0.28 10.27
CA ARG A 78 -25.53 1.13 10.31
C ARG A 78 -25.63 2.04 9.10
N GLU A 79 -24.50 2.60 8.68
CA GLU A 79 -24.45 3.52 7.56
C GLU A 79 -24.41 2.80 6.20
N ALA A 80 -23.61 1.73 6.03
CA ALA A 80 -23.44 1.09 4.73
C ALA A 80 -24.63 0.21 4.28
N ILE A 81 -25.23 -0.55 5.20
CA ILE A 81 -26.29 -1.54 4.86
C ILE A 81 -27.45 -0.91 4.07
N PRO A 82 -28.01 0.25 4.48
CA PRO A 82 -29.09 0.90 3.73
C PRO A 82 -28.71 1.36 2.31
N HIS A 83 -27.44 1.67 2.05
CA HIS A 83 -26.97 2.04 0.72
C HIS A 83 -26.86 0.82 -0.18
N VAL A 84 -26.29 -0.28 0.33
CA VAL A 84 -26.13 -1.54 -0.40
C VAL A 84 -27.49 -2.17 -0.72
N ASP A 85 -28.41 -2.21 0.24
CA ASP A 85 -29.80 -2.66 0.09
C ASP A 85 -30.55 -1.87 -1.02
N ALA A 86 -30.28 -0.57 -1.12
CA ALA A 86 -30.84 0.28 -2.17
C ALA A 86 -30.13 0.17 -3.54
N GLY A 87 -29.15 -0.73 -3.70
CA GLY A 87 -28.36 -0.88 -4.93
C GLY A 87 -27.46 0.32 -5.25
N ARG A 88 -27.06 1.10 -4.23
CA ARG A 88 -26.14 2.24 -4.39
C ARG A 88 -24.70 1.81 -4.16
N ASN A 89 -23.79 2.29 -5.01
CA ASN A 89 -22.36 2.09 -4.76
C ASN A 89 -21.96 2.73 -3.43
N CYS A 90 -21.05 2.08 -2.70
CA CYS A 90 -20.67 2.52 -1.37
C CYS A 90 -19.16 2.33 -1.14
N LEU A 91 -18.48 3.33 -0.61
CA LEU A 91 -17.12 3.22 -0.07
C LEU A 91 -17.18 3.26 1.45
N VAL A 92 -16.80 2.16 2.10
CA VAL A 92 -16.76 2.02 3.56
C VAL A 92 -15.32 2.20 4.03
N ALA A 93 -15.05 3.33 4.69
CA ALA A 93 -13.77 3.63 5.31
C ALA A 93 -13.88 3.42 6.83
N ALA A 94 -13.35 2.33 7.37
CA ALA A 94 -13.44 2.00 8.79
C ALA A 94 -12.27 1.11 9.28
N PRO A 95 -11.87 1.17 10.56
CA PRO A 95 -10.78 0.34 11.10
C PRO A 95 -11.02 -1.17 10.93
N THR A 96 -9.96 -1.97 11.04
CA THR A 96 -10.08 -3.41 11.30
C THR A 96 -10.80 -3.65 12.64
N GLY A 97 -11.51 -4.78 12.76
CA GLY A 97 -12.36 -5.09 13.91
C GLY A 97 -13.69 -4.30 13.99
N SER A 98 -13.93 -3.32 13.11
CA SER A 98 -15.15 -2.48 13.16
C SER A 98 -16.41 -3.11 12.51
N GLY A 99 -16.31 -4.33 11.99
CA GLY A 99 -17.43 -5.02 11.33
C GLY A 99 -17.62 -4.71 9.83
N LYS A 100 -16.59 -4.19 9.15
CA LYS A 100 -16.58 -3.90 7.69
C LYS A 100 -17.10 -5.04 6.81
N THR A 101 -16.71 -6.28 7.10
CA THR A 101 -17.10 -7.44 6.29
C THR A 101 -18.61 -7.56 6.24
N LEU A 102 -19.29 -7.60 7.38
CA LEU A 102 -20.76 -7.67 7.43
C LEU A 102 -21.42 -6.38 6.92
N ALA A 103 -20.79 -5.21 7.09
CA ALA A 103 -21.27 -3.97 6.47
C ALA A 103 -21.37 -4.07 4.93
N SER A 104 -20.44 -4.81 4.30
CA SER A 104 -20.44 -5.03 2.85
C SER A 104 -21.27 -6.23 2.38
N PHE A 105 -21.44 -7.26 3.23
CA PHE A 105 -22.07 -8.52 2.83
C PHE A 105 -23.53 -8.67 3.26
N LEU A 106 -23.98 -8.06 4.35
CA LEU A 106 -25.26 -8.44 4.97
C LEU A 106 -26.45 -8.29 4.02
N ALA A 107 -26.59 -7.13 3.38
CA ALA A 107 -27.66 -6.88 2.40
C ALA A 107 -27.55 -7.80 1.17
N VAL A 108 -26.32 -8.13 0.74
CA VAL A 108 -26.07 -9.05 -0.37
C VAL A 108 -26.53 -10.47 0.00
N LEU A 109 -26.16 -10.95 1.19
CA LEU A 109 -26.57 -12.28 1.65
C LEU A 109 -28.08 -12.36 1.82
N ASP A 110 -28.71 -11.33 2.39
CA ASP A 110 -30.18 -11.27 2.54
C ASP A 110 -30.90 -11.40 1.18
N ASP A 111 -30.44 -10.69 0.14
CA ASP A 111 -30.96 -10.82 -1.22
C ASP A 111 -30.75 -12.23 -1.80
N LEU A 112 -29.57 -12.83 -1.64
CA LEU A 112 -29.30 -14.18 -2.15
C LEU A 112 -30.18 -15.24 -1.48
N PHE A 113 -30.36 -15.17 -0.17
CA PHE A 113 -31.25 -16.08 0.56
C PHE A 113 -32.73 -15.83 0.23
N ALA A 114 -33.14 -14.58 -0.02
CA ALA A 114 -34.49 -14.28 -0.48
C ALA A 114 -34.78 -14.93 -1.85
N ARG A 115 -33.81 -14.90 -2.77
CA ARG A 115 -33.93 -15.55 -4.09
C ARG A 115 -33.89 -17.07 -4.03
N ASP A 116 -33.09 -17.63 -3.12
CA ASP A 116 -33.06 -19.07 -2.88
C ASP A 116 -34.46 -19.57 -2.51
N ARG A 117 -35.11 -18.90 -1.54
CA ARG A 117 -36.48 -19.19 -1.11
C ARG A 117 -37.51 -19.01 -2.21
N ALA A 118 -37.29 -18.07 -3.13
CA ALA A 118 -38.16 -17.84 -4.28
C ALA A 118 -37.93 -18.86 -5.41
N GLY A 119 -36.88 -19.68 -5.35
CA GLY A 119 -36.46 -20.56 -6.44
C GLY A 119 -35.88 -19.82 -7.64
N GLU A 120 -35.42 -18.58 -7.43
CA GLU A 120 -34.90 -17.66 -8.46
C GLU A 120 -33.36 -17.62 -8.48
N LEU A 121 -32.70 -18.34 -7.58
CA LEU A 121 -31.25 -18.39 -7.48
C LEU A 121 -30.65 -19.35 -8.52
N GLU A 122 -30.18 -18.79 -9.63
CA GLU A 122 -29.59 -19.56 -10.72
C GLU A 122 -28.21 -20.12 -10.35
N ASN A 123 -27.78 -21.17 -11.07
CA ASN A 123 -26.43 -21.72 -10.99
C ASN A 123 -25.39 -20.78 -11.66
N SER A 124 -25.21 -19.58 -11.13
CA SER A 124 -24.43 -18.47 -11.68
C SER A 124 -23.82 -17.62 -10.55
N VAL A 125 -22.94 -16.66 -10.87
CA VAL A 125 -22.28 -15.79 -9.88
C VAL A 125 -23.10 -14.51 -9.71
N TYR A 126 -23.50 -14.15 -8.50
CA TYR A 126 -24.24 -12.92 -8.20
C TYR A 126 -23.39 -11.88 -7.47
N CYS A 127 -22.49 -12.32 -6.59
CA CYS A 127 -21.55 -11.46 -5.87
C CYS A 127 -20.11 -11.84 -6.20
N LEU A 128 -19.31 -10.87 -6.59
CA LEU A 128 -17.88 -11.01 -6.78
C LEU A 128 -17.14 -10.31 -5.65
N TYR A 129 -16.38 -11.06 -4.87
CA TYR A 129 -15.44 -10.52 -3.89
C TYR A 129 -14.04 -10.46 -4.49
N VAL A 130 -13.42 -9.29 -4.48
CA VAL A 130 -12.08 -9.06 -5.02
C VAL A 130 -11.12 -8.77 -3.87
N SER A 131 -10.21 -9.72 -3.64
CA SER A 131 -9.14 -9.59 -2.64
C SER A 131 -7.81 -9.16 -3.28
N PRO A 132 -7.03 -8.27 -2.65
CA PRO A 132 -5.65 -8.00 -3.07
C PRO A 132 -4.71 -9.19 -2.83
N LEU A 133 -4.98 -10.05 -1.84
CA LEU A 133 -4.07 -11.11 -1.40
C LEU A 133 -4.77 -12.47 -1.35
N LYS A 134 -4.02 -13.53 -1.64
CA LYS A 134 -4.53 -14.90 -1.56
C LYS A 134 -4.86 -15.30 -0.11
N SER A 135 -4.04 -14.90 0.86
CA SER A 135 -4.27 -15.14 2.29
C SER A 135 -5.60 -14.54 2.75
N LEU A 136 -5.85 -13.28 2.41
CA LEU A 136 -7.11 -12.59 2.69
C LEU A 136 -8.30 -13.25 1.99
N ALA A 137 -8.12 -13.80 0.78
CA ALA A 137 -9.19 -14.54 0.13
C ALA A 137 -9.60 -15.78 0.95
N ASN A 138 -8.62 -16.55 1.45
CA ASN A 138 -8.85 -17.71 2.31
C ASN A 138 -9.48 -17.34 3.65
N ASP A 139 -9.12 -16.17 4.20
CA ASP A 139 -9.69 -15.70 5.46
C ASP A 139 -11.17 -15.34 5.32
N ILE A 140 -11.54 -14.65 4.24
CA ILE A 140 -12.91 -14.24 4.00
C ILE A 140 -13.84 -15.42 3.73
N GLU A 141 -13.37 -16.45 3.02
CA GLU A 141 -14.16 -17.68 2.84
C GLU A 141 -14.53 -18.28 4.21
N ARG A 142 -13.56 -18.43 5.12
CA ARG A 142 -13.80 -18.90 6.49
C ARG A 142 -14.72 -17.99 7.29
N ASN A 143 -14.49 -16.67 7.22
CA ASN A 143 -15.30 -15.69 7.97
C ASN A 143 -16.76 -15.65 7.49
N LEU A 144 -17.05 -16.05 6.25
CA LEU A 144 -18.40 -16.16 5.70
C LEU A 144 -19.08 -17.50 6.00
N GLU A 145 -18.36 -18.54 6.43
CA GLU A 145 -18.96 -19.85 6.75
C GLU A 145 -20.02 -19.74 7.85
N ALA A 146 -19.67 -19.07 8.97
CA ALA A 146 -20.59 -18.92 10.10
C ALA A 146 -21.84 -18.06 9.76
N PRO A 147 -21.73 -16.90 9.09
CA PRO A 147 -22.89 -16.17 8.59
C PRO A 147 -23.77 -16.96 7.62
N LEU A 148 -23.18 -17.64 6.63
CA LEU A 148 -23.95 -18.42 5.65
C LEU A 148 -24.71 -19.58 6.32
N ALA A 149 -24.06 -20.33 7.20
CA ALA A 149 -24.68 -21.41 7.95
C ALA A 149 -25.81 -20.88 8.85
N GLY A 150 -25.55 -19.85 9.64
CA GLY A 150 -26.52 -19.30 10.58
C GLY A 150 -27.75 -18.67 9.90
N ILE A 151 -27.56 -17.96 8.79
CA ILE A 151 -28.68 -17.43 8.00
C ILE A 151 -29.48 -18.60 7.37
N GLY A 152 -28.78 -19.60 6.82
CA GLY A 152 -29.44 -20.77 6.24
C GLY A 152 -30.30 -21.52 7.26
N GLU A 153 -29.80 -21.75 8.47
CA GLU A 153 -30.56 -22.33 9.58
C GLU A 153 -31.79 -21.50 9.94
N ALA A 154 -31.64 -20.17 10.02
CA ALA A 154 -32.75 -19.27 10.34
C ALA A 154 -33.83 -19.26 9.24
N VAL A 155 -33.43 -19.35 7.97
CA VAL A 155 -34.34 -19.48 6.83
C VAL A 155 -35.09 -20.81 6.88
N ALA A 156 -34.39 -21.93 7.10
CA ALA A 156 -35.01 -23.25 7.23
C ALA A 156 -36.05 -23.31 8.36
N ALA A 157 -35.73 -22.71 9.51
CA ALA A 157 -36.63 -22.63 10.65
C ALA A 157 -37.90 -21.83 10.31
N ALA A 158 -37.77 -20.71 9.60
CA ALA A 158 -38.92 -19.90 9.18
C ALA A 158 -39.87 -20.64 8.22
N GLU A 159 -39.33 -21.51 7.35
CA GLU A 159 -40.14 -22.36 6.47
C GLU A 159 -40.88 -23.46 7.24
N ALA A 160 -40.24 -24.06 8.25
CA ALA A 160 -40.84 -25.09 9.09
C ALA A 160 -41.99 -24.55 9.97
N ASP A 161 -41.91 -23.29 10.41
CA ASP A 161 -42.91 -22.62 11.26
C ASP A 161 -44.17 -22.13 10.49
N GLY A 162 -44.20 -22.26 9.16
CA GLY A 162 -45.41 -22.07 8.35
C GLY A 162 -45.70 -20.64 7.88
N ASP A 163 -44.69 -19.77 7.80
CA ASP A 163 -44.79 -18.40 7.25
C ASP A 163 -44.56 -18.32 5.72
N GLY A 164 -44.46 -19.48 5.04
CA GLY A 164 -44.32 -19.60 3.59
C GLY A 164 -45.65 -19.64 2.85
N THR A 165 -45.78 -18.86 1.77
CA THR A 165 -46.94 -18.90 0.85
C THR A 165 -47.21 -20.31 0.32
N ASP A 166 -48.49 -20.66 0.14
CA ASP A 166 -49.06 -21.98 -0.22
C ASP A 166 -48.38 -22.77 -1.37
N ALA A 167 -47.49 -22.16 -2.17
CA ALA A 167 -46.86 -22.79 -3.34
C ALA A 167 -45.72 -23.78 -3.00
N THR A 168 -45.02 -23.64 -1.88
CA THR A 168 -43.93 -24.56 -1.46
C THR A 168 -44.43 -25.83 -0.77
N ARG A 169 -45.71 -25.86 -0.37
CA ARG A 169 -46.30 -26.97 0.38
C ARG A 169 -46.51 -28.24 -0.44
N GLU A 170 -46.68 -28.13 -1.76
CA GLU A 170 -46.87 -29.28 -2.65
C GLU A 170 -45.56 -29.97 -3.06
N ALA A 171 -44.40 -29.30 -2.94
CA ALA A 171 -43.09 -29.88 -3.27
C ALA A 171 -42.43 -30.59 -2.07
N ALA A 172 -42.70 -30.16 -0.84
CA ALA A 172 -42.06 -30.67 0.38
C ALA A 172 -42.62 -32.01 0.92
N LEU A 173 -43.72 -32.53 0.34
CA LEU A 173 -44.37 -33.76 0.83
C LEU A 173 -43.81 -35.06 0.24
N ASP A 174 -42.93 -34.99 -0.77
CA ASP A 174 -42.36 -36.17 -1.43
C ASP A 174 -40.90 -36.50 -1.03
N ASP A 175 -40.23 -35.65 -0.23
CA ASP A 175 -38.83 -35.90 0.20
C ASP A 175 -38.63 -35.61 1.69
N ALA A 176 -39.25 -36.44 2.54
CA ALA A 176 -39.00 -36.45 3.97
C ALA A 176 -37.70 -37.22 4.27
N GLY A 177 -36.54 -36.58 4.11
CA GLY A 177 -35.25 -37.25 4.23
C GLY A 177 -34.04 -36.40 4.59
N ASP A 178 -33.84 -35.25 3.94
CA ASP A 178 -32.59 -34.50 4.08
C ASP A 178 -32.73 -33.17 4.86
N PRO A 179 -31.75 -32.80 5.70
CA PRO A 179 -31.67 -31.46 6.29
C PRO A 179 -31.59 -30.39 5.18
N TYR A 180 -32.18 -29.21 5.42
CA TYR A 180 -32.04 -28.06 4.54
C TYR A 180 -30.54 -27.72 4.36
N GLU A 181 -30.00 -27.93 3.16
CA GLU A 181 -28.69 -27.40 2.76
C GLU A 181 -28.91 -25.95 2.28
N PRO A 182 -28.24 -24.94 2.87
CA PRO A 182 -28.35 -23.56 2.41
C PRO A 182 -28.02 -23.46 0.91
N GLY A 183 -28.93 -22.95 0.09
CA GLY A 183 -28.71 -22.87 -1.35
C GLY A 183 -27.62 -21.87 -1.75
N VAL A 184 -27.25 -20.93 -0.86
CA VAL A 184 -26.22 -19.92 -1.13
C VAL A 184 -24.80 -20.51 -1.01
N ARG A 185 -24.14 -20.72 -2.15
CA ARG A 185 -22.79 -21.28 -2.26
C ARG A 185 -21.71 -20.20 -2.38
N GLN A 186 -20.57 -20.42 -1.75
CA GLN A 186 -19.35 -19.61 -1.93
C GLN A 186 -18.16 -20.46 -2.39
N ALA A 187 -17.18 -19.85 -3.06
CA ALA A 187 -15.89 -20.49 -3.34
C ALA A 187 -14.77 -19.49 -3.69
N ILE A 188 -13.52 -19.89 -3.49
CA ILE A 188 -12.33 -19.14 -3.92
C ILE A 188 -11.82 -19.58 -5.30
N ARG A 189 -11.53 -18.58 -6.14
CA ARG A 189 -10.88 -18.76 -7.44
C ARG A 189 -9.67 -17.85 -7.58
N HIS A 190 -8.47 -18.44 -7.53
CA HIS A 190 -7.19 -17.77 -7.74
C HIS A 190 -6.17 -18.66 -8.48
N GLY A 191 -4.92 -18.20 -8.60
CA GLY A 191 -3.84 -18.90 -9.31
C GLY A 191 -3.58 -20.35 -8.85
N ASP A 192 -3.77 -20.64 -7.57
CA ASP A 192 -3.43 -21.95 -6.97
C ASP A 192 -4.60 -22.92 -6.94
N THR A 193 -5.81 -22.49 -7.33
CA THR A 193 -7.01 -23.35 -7.32
C THR A 193 -6.77 -24.55 -8.24
N SER A 194 -7.05 -25.79 -7.78
CA SER A 194 -6.71 -26.99 -8.54
C SER A 194 -7.56 -27.12 -9.81
N LYS A 195 -7.07 -27.81 -10.85
CA LYS A 195 -7.86 -28.01 -12.08
C LYS A 195 -9.20 -28.71 -11.82
N ALA A 196 -9.28 -29.56 -10.79
CA ALA A 196 -10.51 -30.25 -10.40
C ALA A 196 -11.53 -29.26 -9.86
N ASP A 197 -11.15 -28.41 -8.90
CA ASP A 197 -12.04 -27.41 -8.30
C ASP A 197 -12.49 -26.39 -9.36
N ARG A 198 -11.57 -26.00 -10.25
CA ARG A 198 -11.91 -25.11 -11.37
C ARG A 198 -13.00 -25.68 -12.28
N GLN A 199 -13.02 -27.00 -12.45
CA GLN A 199 -14.00 -27.71 -13.28
C GLN A 199 -15.30 -27.95 -12.51
N ALA A 200 -15.22 -28.22 -11.19
CA ALA A 200 -16.38 -28.33 -10.31
C ALA A 200 -17.19 -27.01 -10.29
N MET A 201 -16.51 -25.86 -10.23
CA MET A 201 -17.17 -24.55 -10.29
C MET A 201 -17.98 -24.29 -11.58
N LEU A 202 -17.73 -25.03 -12.66
CA LEU A 202 -18.53 -24.91 -13.89
C LEU A 202 -19.83 -25.71 -13.82
N SER A 203 -19.83 -26.85 -13.13
CA SER A 203 -21.03 -27.65 -12.90
C SER A 203 -21.87 -27.08 -11.76
N GLU A 204 -21.21 -26.70 -10.67
CA GLU A 204 -21.80 -26.15 -9.46
C GLU A 204 -21.13 -24.81 -9.17
N THR A 205 -21.73 -23.76 -9.72
CA THR A 205 -21.19 -22.41 -9.68
C THR A 205 -21.49 -21.77 -8.33
N PRO A 206 -20.50 -21.11 -7.71
CA PRO A 206 -20.72 -20.36 -6.48
C PRO A 206 -21.53 -19.08 -6.75
N HIS A 207 -22.43 -18.73 -5.84
CA HIS A 207 -23.18 -17.48 -5.89
C HIS A 207 -22.32 -16.30 -5.40
N VAL A 208 -21.43 -16.56 -4.44
CA VAL A 208 -20.38 -15.64 -3.98
C VAL A 208 -19.01 -16.15 -4.44
N LEU A 209 -18.38 -15.45 -5.38
CA LEU A 209 -17.07 -15.83 -5.91
C LEU A 209 -15.97 -14.91 -5.36
N ASN A 210 -15.05 -15.47 -4.59
CA ASN A 210 -13.87 -14.76 -4.12
C ASN A 210 -12.71 -14.92 -5.12
N THR A 211 -12.11 -13.82 -5.56
CA THR A 211 -11.06 -13.85 -6.59
C THR A 211 -10.03 -12.72 -6.45
N THR A 212 -9.02 -12.73 -7.32
CA THR A 212 -8.00 -11.66 -7.42
C THR A 212 -8.17 -10.89 -8.74
N PRO A 213 -7.66 -9.65 -8.85
CA PRO A 213 -7.76 -8.86 -10.08
C PRO A 213 -7.29 -9.59 -11.35
N GLU A 214 -6.15 -10.28 -11.27
CA GLU A 214 -5.57 -11.03 -12.38
C GLU A 214 -6.46 -12.22 -12.77
N THR A 215 -6.99 -12.92 -11.76
CA THR A 215 -7.87 -14.07 -11.99
C THR A 215 -9.19 -13.65 -12.60
N LEU A 216 -9.79 -12.54 -12.16
CA LEU A 216 -11.00 -11.97 -12.79
C LEU A 216 -10.80 -11.74 -14.30
N SER A 217 -9.68 -11.15 -14.69
CA SER A 217 -9.36 -10.90 -16.10
C SER A 217 -9.21 -12.18 -16.92
N ILE A 218 -8.70 -13.27 -16.31
CA ILE A 218 -8.70 -14.62 -16.89
C ILE A 218 -10.12 -15.17 -17.03
N LEU A 219 -10.97 -15.02 -16.02
CA LEU A 219 -12.36 -15.50 -16.03
C LEU A 219 -13.19 -14.80 -17.11
N LEU A 220 -13.02 -13.49 -17.28
CA LEU A 220 -13.65 -12.69 -18.37
C LEU A 220 -13.26 -13.17 -19.78
N ASN A 221 -12.13 -13.87 -19.91
CA ASN A 221 -11.64 -14.45 -21.17
C ASN A 221 -11.85 -15.96 -21.28
N SER A 222 -12.44 -16.58 -20.25
CA SER A 222 -12.70 -18.02 -20.19
C SER A 222 -14.06 -18.33 -20.82
N PRO A 223 -14.14 -18.98 -22.00
CA PRO A 223 -15.37 -19.04 -22.79
C PRO A 223 -16.59 -19.63 -22.06
N LYS A 224 -16.38 -20.61 -21.18
CA LYS A 224 -17.46 -21.23 -20.39
C LYS A 224 -17.79 -20.44 -19.13
N PHE A 225 -16.77 -19.99 -18.40
CA PHE A 225 -16.97 -19.36 -17.10
C PHE A 225 -17.46 -17.91 -17.21
N LYS A 226 -17.09 -17.17 -18.27
CA LYS A 226 -17.59 -15.81 -18.48
C LYS A 226 -19.11 -15.74 -18.51
N GLU A 227 -19.78 -16.79 -18.98
CA GLU A 227 -21.24 -16.85 -19.05
C GLU A 227 -21.85 -16.85 -17.64
N LYS A 228 -21.17 -17.46 -16.66
CA LYS A 228 -21.54 -17.47 -15.25
C LYS A 228 -21.37 -16.12 -14.56
N LEU A 229 -20.67 -15.17 -15.17
CA LEU A 229 -20.45 -13.82 -14.64
C LEU A 229 -21.48 -12.79 -15.13
N ARG A 230 -22.39 -13.15 -16.03
CA ARG A 230 -23.40 -12.21 -16.55
C ARG A 230 -24.41 -11.77 -15.49
N THR A 231 -24.67 -12.63 -14.52
CA THR A 231 -25.62 -12.41 -13.43
C THR A 231 -25.03 -11.58 -12.29
N VAL A 232 -23.74 -11.20 -12.33
CA VAL A 232 -23.11 -10.44 -11.25
C VAL A 232 -23.83 -9.10 -11.05
N GLU A 233 -24.21 -8.82 -9.82
CA GLU A 233 -24.93 -7.60 -9.39
C GLU A 233 -24.13 -6.84 -8.34
N TYR A 234 -23.36 -7.56 -7.53
CA TYR A 234 -22.56 -6.99 -6.46
C TYR A 234 -21.08 -7.26 -6.71
N VAL A 235 -20.25 -6.24 -6.53
CA VAL A 235 -18.80 -6.37 -6.50
C VAL A 235 -18.29 -5.73 -5.22
N ILE A 236 -17.65 -6.53 -4.38
CA ILE A 236 -16.97 -6.06 -3.17
C ILE A 236 -15.47 -6.01 -3.48
N VAL A 237 -14.86 -4.84 -3.33
CA VAL A 237 -13.41 -4.61 -3.47
C VAL A 237 -12.86 -4.33 -2.09
N ASP A 238 -12.24 -5.33 -1.48
CA ASP A 238 -11.66 -5.20 -0.16
C ASP A 238 -10.24 -4.63 -0.18
N GLU A 239 -9.87 -3.96 0.91
CA GLU A 239 -8.61 -3.25 1.08
C GLU A 239 -8.22 -2.42 -0.17
N ILE A 240 -9.17 -1.64 -0.68
CA ILE A 240 -9.04 -0.94 -1.97
C ILE A 240 -7.81 -0.03 -2.03
N HIS A 241 -7.34 0.51 -0.91
CA HIS A 241 -6.12 1.33 -0.83
C HIS A 241 -4.88 0.56 -1.33
N SER A 242 -4.80 -0.74 -1.03
CA SER A 242 -3.67 -1.60 -1.43
C SER A 242 -3.66 -1.91 -2.93
N LEU A 243 -4.81 -1.76 -3.60
CA LEU A 243 -4.95 -1.93 -5.04
C LEU A 243 -4.81 -0.60 -5.76
N ALA A 244 -5.48 0.45 -5.27
CA ALA A 244 -5.53 1.77 -5.87
C ALA A 244 -4.12 2.34 -6.10
N ALA A 245 -3.20 2.17 -5.16
CA ALA A 245 -1.84 2.71 -5.22
C ALA A 245 -0.90 2.07 -6.26
N ASN A 246 -1.37 1.13 -7.10
CA ASN A 246 -0.51 0.44 -8.06
C ASN A 246 -1.25 -0.08 -9.30
N LYS A 247 -0.48 -0.56 -10.30
CA LYS A 247 -1.01 -1.07 -11.57
C LYS A 247 -1.98 -2.27 -11.43
N ARG A 248 -2.03 -2.98 -10.28
CA ARG A 248 -3.07 -4.01 -10.04
C ARG A 248 -4.45 -3.37 -9.90
N GLY A 249 -4.54 -2.22 -9.25
CA GLY A 249 -5.76 -1.40 -9.21
C GLY A 249 -6.13 -0.89 -10.60
N THR A 250 -5.17 -0.38 -11.37
CA THR A 250 -5.39 0.03 -12.77
C THR A 250 -5.99 -1.11 -13.61
N HIS A 251 -5.43 -2.30 -13.48
CA HIS A 251 -5.92 -3.51 -14.14
C HIS A 251 -7.30 -3.96 -13.62
N LEU A 252 -7.57 -3.85 -12.30
CA LEU A 252 -8.88 -4.14 -11.73
C LEU A 252 -9.93 -3.17 -12.28
N SER A 253 -9.66 -1.87 -12.30
CA SER A 253 -10.60 -0.84 -12.76
C SER A 253 -11.12 -1.14 -14.17
N VAL A 254 -10.23 -1.49 -15.11
CA VAL A 254 -10.65 -1.90 -16.46
C VAL A 254 -11.34 -3.27 -16.47
N SER A 255 -10.94 -4.21 -15.60
CA SER A 255 -11.64 -5.50 -15.45
C SER A 255 -13.11 -5.31 -15.02
N LEU A 256 -13.38 -4.36 -14.12
CA LEU A 256 -14.72 -4.03 -13.65
C LEU A 256 -15.58 -3.40 -14.75
N GLU A 257 -15.02 -2.54 -15.60
CA GLU A 257 -15.75 -1.99 -16.76
C GLU A 257 -16.05 -3.06 -17.83
N ARG A 258 -15.15 -4.02 -18.02
CA ARG A 258 -15.37 -5.19 -18.88
C ARG A 258 -16.45 -6.12 -18.31
N LEU A 259 -16.48 -6.31 -16.99
CA LEU A 259 -17.55 -7.05 -16.31
C LEU A 259 -18.89 -6.33 -16.45
N THR A 260 -18.89 -5.00 -16.29
CA THR A 260 -20.09 -4.17 -16.48
C THR A 260 -20.63 -4.27 -17.91
N GLU A 261 -19.75 -4.27 -18.93
CA GLU A 261 -20.14 -4.52 -20.34
C GLU A 261 -20.75 -5.93 -20.50
N LEU A 262 -20.14 -6.94 -19.88
CA LEU A 262 -20.59 -8.32 -19.96
C LEU A 262 -21.97 -8.54 -19.33
N ALA A 263 -22.23 -7.93 -18.17
CA ALA A 263 -23.51 -8.01 -17.47
C ALA A 263 -24.64 -7.26 -18.20
N ARG A 264 -24.35 -6.10 -18.81
CA ARG A 264 -25.33 -5.34 -19.61
C ARG A 264 -25.78 -6.05 -20.89
N ASN A 265 -24.90 -6.85 -21.50
CA ASN A 265 -25.17 -7.57 -22.74
C ASN A 265 -25.82 -8.95 -22.54
N GLY A 266 -26.40 -9.22 -21.36
CA GLY A 266 -27.14 -10.46 -21.05
C GLY A 266 -28.52 -10.54 -21.74
N GLU A 267 -29.14 -11.73 -21.71
CA GLU A 267 -30.53 -11.90 -22.17
C GLU A 267 -31.48 -11.20 -21.17
N GLY A 268 -32.21 -10.19 -21.64
CA GLY A 268 -32.96 -9.25 -20.81
C GLY A 268 -32.11 -8.01 -20.52
N GLU A 269 -32.45 -6.88 -21.15
CA GLU A 269 -31.78 -5.59 -20.91
C GLU A 269 -31.83 -5.28 -19.41
N ARG A 270 -30.69 -5.40 -18.72
CA ARG A 270 -30.62 -5.14 -17.30
C ARG A 270 -30.64 -3.63 -17.07
N GLU A 271 -31.73 -3.14 -16.50
CA GLU A 271 -31.95 -1.72 -16.23
C GLU A 271 -31.02 -1.20 -15.10
N THR A 272 -30.60 -2.07 -14.18
CA THR A 272 -29.76 -1.73 -13.02
C THR A 272 -28.27 -2.03 -13.24
N ALA A 273 -27.41 -1.08 -12.84
CA ALA A 273 -25.97 -1.22 -12.87
C ALA A 273 -25.45 -2.13 -11.74
N ILE A 274 -24.24 -2.66 -11.89
CA ILE A 274 -23.54 -3.41 -10.83
C ILE A 274 -23.28 -2.47 -9.65
N THR A 275 -23.69 -2.88 -8.45
CA THR A 275 -23.40 -2.22 -7.19
C THR A 275 -21.97 -2.54 -6.76
N ARG A 276 -21.13 -1.52 -6.66
CA ARG A 276 -19.73 -1.64 -6.23
C ARG A 276 -19.56 -1.16 -4.79
N ILE A 277 -18.97 -2.00 -3.96
CA ILE A 277 -18.76 -1.77 -2.54
C ILE A 277 -17.25 -1.83 -2.30
N GLY A 278 -16.65 -0.72 -1.87
CA GLY A 278 -15.22 -0.65 -1.54
C GLY A 278 -15.03 -0.67 -0.03
N CYS A 279 -14.05 -1.41 0.48
CA CYS A 279 -13.69 -1.41 1.89
C CYS A 279 -12.23 -0.95 2.06
N SER A 280 -11.97 -0.11 3.06
CA SER A 280 -10.62 0.29 3.46
C SER A 280 -10.58 0.72 4.92
N ALA A 281 -9.44 0.60 5.60
CA ALA A 281 -9.25 1.29 6.89
C ALA A 281 -8.62 2.68 6.74
N THR A 282 -7.63 2.79 5.87
CA THR A 282 -6.73 3.95 5.82
C THR A 282 -6.62 4.41 4.38
N VAL A 283 -7.54 5.29 3.97
CA VAL A 283 -7.54 5.81 2.61
C VAL A 283 -7.94 7.28 2.56
N GLU A 284 -7.23 8.04 1.74
CA GLU A 284 -7.43 9.46 1.46
C GLU A 284 -6.97 9.75 0.00
N PRO A 285 -7.58 10.68 -0.75
CA PRO A 285 -8.88 11.29 -0.49
C PRO A 285 -10.03 10.31 -0.74
N LEU A 286 -11.04 10.33 0.14
CA LEU A 286 -12.20 9.43 0.04
C LEU A 286 -12.95 9.59 -1.30
N ASP A 287 -13.17 10.83 -1.76
CA ASP A 287 -13.87 11.11 -3.02
C ASP A 287 -13.10 10.61 -4.25
N GLY A 288 -11.77 10.74 -4.23
CA GLY A 288 -10.90 10.24 -5.29
C GLY A 288 -10.97 8.72 -5.40
N ILE A 289 -10.99 8.03 -4.26
CA ILE A 289 -11.04 6.56 -4.22
C ILE A 289 -12.44 6.03 -4.48
N ALA A 290 -13.48 6.75 -4.06
CA ALA A 290 -14.86 6.49 -4.46
C ALA A 290 -14.99 6.58 -5.99
N SER A 291 -14.42 7.62 -6.60
CA SER A 291 -14.36 7.77 -8.06
C SER A 291 -13.58 6.64 -8.73
N PHE A 292 -12.49 6.18 -8.12
CA PHE A 292 -11.69 5.05 -8.60
C PHE A 292 -12.48 3.72 -8.58
N LEU A 293 -13.22 3.46 -7.49
CA LEU A 293 -14.07 2.28 -7.31
C LEU A 293 -15.17 2.20 -8.39
N VAL A 294 -15.91 3.30 -8.54
CA VAL A 294 -17.15 3.30 -9.34
C VAL A 294 -16.92 3.62 -10.81
N GLY A 295 -15.79 4.24 -11.16
CA GLY A 295 -15.49 4.65 -12.52
C GLY A 295 -16.50 5.68 -13.06
N ARG A 296 -16.60 5.76 -14.39
CA ARG A 296 -17.45 6.72 -15.10
C ARG A 296 -18.46 6.02 -15.99
N GLU A 297 -19.53 6.71 -16.31
CA GLU A 297 -20.47 6.31 -17.33
C GLU A 297 -20.77 7.43 -18.31
N ARG A 298 -21.18 7.05 -19.52
CA ARG A 298 -21.60 7.98 -20.54
C ARG A 298 -23.01 8.45 -20.27
N VAL A 299 -23.17 9.76 -20.13
CA VAL A 299 -24.46 10.44 -19.93
C VAL A 299 -24.88 11.26 -21.16
N ALA A 300 -23.95 11.55 -22.07
CA ALA A 300 -24.20 12.29 -23.31
C ALA A 300 -23.24 11.86 -24.43
N GLY A 301 -23.61 12.15 -25.68
CA GLY A 301 -22.83 11.78 -26.87
C GLY A 301 -22.99 10.31 -27.27
N GLU A 302 -22.20 9.88 -28.25
CA GLU A 302 -22.20 8.52 -28.76
C GLU A 302 -21.01 7.72 -28.23
N ALA A 303 -21.12 6.38 -28.20
CA ALA A 303 -20.03 5.52 -27.76
C ALA A 303 -18.77 5.77 -28.62
N GLY A 304 -17.65 6.05 -27.96
CA GLY A 304 -16.38 6.43 -28.60
C GLY A 304 -16.05 7.92 -28.58
N ASP A 305 -17.02 8.79 -28.28
CA ASP A 305 -16.76 10.22 -28.11
C ASP A 305 -15.82 10.45 -26.92
N VAL A 306 -14.94 11.44 -27.03
CA VAL A 306 -13.99 11.80 -25.98
C VAL A 306 -14.75 12.34 -24.76
N ASP A 307 -15.77 13.16 -24.98
CA ASP A 307 -16.53 13.83 -23.92
C ASP A 307 -17.84 13.10 -23.58
N GLY A 308 -18.56 13.60 -22.58
CA GLY A 308 -19.89 13.11 -22.20
C GLY A 308 -19.91 12.03 -21.11
N PHE A 309 -18.82 11.90 -20.36
CA PHE A 309 -18.73 10.99 -19.20
C PHE A 309 -18.92 11.72 -17.88
N GLU A 310 -19.66 11.11 -16.95
CA GLU A 310 -19.76 11.53 -15.55
C GLU A 310 -19.32 10.39 -14.62
N THR A 311 -18.78 10.73 -13.46
CA THR A 311 -18.45 9.72 -12.43
C THR A 311 -19.75 9.14 -11.89
N ARG A 312 -19.80 7.81 -11.73
CA ARG A 312 -20.99 7.16 -11.17
C ARG A 312 -21.18 7.59 -9.71
N PRO A 313 -22.42 7.73 -9.21
CA PRO A 313 -22.65 8.11 -7.82
C PRO A 313 -22.08 7.04 -6.88
N CYS A 314 -21.49 7.48 -5.78
CA CYS A 314 -20.94 6.65 -4.72
C CYS A 314 -21.20 7.30 -3.37
N GLU A 315 -21.73 6.53 -2.43
CA GLU A 315 -21.95 6.96 -1.05
C GLU A 315 -20.69 6.68 -0.24
N VAL A 316 -20.24 7.64 0.56
CA VAL A 316 -19.04 7.50 1.38
C VAL A 316 -19.43 7.37 2.84
N VAL A 317 -19.11 6.22 3.43
CA VAL A 317 -19.27 5.93 4.85
C VAL A 317 -17.90 6.10 5.52
N ASP A 318 -17.73 7.19 6.26
CA ASP A 318 -16.48 7.49 6.97
C ASP A 318 -16.62 7.22 8.47
N ALA A 319 -16.11 6.06 8.88
CA ALA A 319 -16.04 5.60 10.26
C ALA A 319 -14.58 5.31 10.69
N ARG A 320 -13.58 5.95 10.05
CA ARG A 320 -12.15 5.72 10.29
C ARG A 320 -11.70 5.93 11.74
N PHE A 321 -12.41 6.77 12.50
CA PHE A 321 -12.10 7.14 13.88
C PHE A 321 -13.13 6.62 14.89
N ALA A 322 -13.82 5.52 14.55
CA ALA A 322 -14.80 4.90 15.44
C ALA A 322 -14.16 4.12 16.62
N ARG A 323 -12.84 4.01 16.67
CA ARG A 323 -12.08 3.28 17.71
C ARG A 323 -11.11 4.20 18.43
N GLU A 324 -10.91 3.93 19.71
CA GLU A 324 -9.90 4.60 20.53
C GLU A 324 -8.55 3.90 20.37
N PHE A 325 -7.49 4.68 20.15
CA PHE A 325 -6.12 4.18 20.03
C PHE A 325 -5.30 4.67 21.22
N ASP A 326 -4.60 3.76 21.89
CA ASP A 326 -3.54 4.08 22.84
C ASP A 326 -2.19 3.89 22.13
N LEU A 327 -1.64 5.00 21.64
CA LEU A 327 -0.35 5.01 20.96
C LEU A 327 0.70 5.63 21.88
N GLU A 328 1.96 5.16 21.81
CA GLU A 328 3.08 5.81 22.48
C GLU A 328 4.39 5.61 21.71
N LEU A 329 5.18 6.68 21.54
CA LEU A 329 6.55 6.62 21.04
C LEU A 329 7.51 6.42 22.20
N ARG A 330 8.34 5.37 22.11
CA ARG A 330 9.38 5.05 23.07
C ARG A 330 10.77 5.10 22.43
N THR A 331 11.75 5.56 23.19
CA THR A 331 13.16 5.37 22.82
C THR A 331 13.99 4.93 24.02
N PRO A 332 14.89 3.92 23.88
CA PRO A 332 15.59 3.35 25.03
C PRO A 332 16.59 4.29 25.72
N ALA A 333 16.95 5.41 25.09
CA ALA A 333 17.87 6.39 25.67
C ALA A 333 17.61 7.79 25.11
N ALA A 334 17.71 8.81 25.97
CA ALA A 334 17.66 10.22 25.54
C ALA A 334 18.92 10.68 24.78
N ASP A 335 20.03 9.92 24.88
CA ASP A 335 21.29 10.18 24.17
C ASP A 335 21.66 8.96 23.32
N LEU A 336 21.15 8.93 22.08
CA LEU A 336 21.42 7.85 21.13
C LEU A 336 22.83 7.92 20.49
N ILE A 337 23.60 9.00 20.73
CA ILE A 337 24.95 9.16 20.18
C ILE A 337 25.98 8.53 21.12
N HIS A 338 25.90 8.83 22.42
CA HIS A 338 26.89 8.42 23.40
C HIS A 338 26.51 7.16 24.18
N THR A 339 25.23 6.80 24.23
CA THR A 339 24.82 5.52 24.83
C THR A 339 25.34 4.38 23.96
N PRO A 340 26.09 3.42 24.52
CA PRO A 340 26.57 2.26 23.76
C PRO A 340 25.41 1.53 23.08
N ARG A 341 25.59 1.15 21.82
CA ARG A 341 24.56 0.46 21.03
C ARG A 341 24.07 -0.83 21.70
N SER A 342 24.95 -1.56 22.38
CA SER A 342 24.58 -2.72 23.19
C SER A 342 23.59 -2.34 24.29
N ALA A 343 23.83 -1.26 25.02
CA ALA A 343 22.93 -0.80 26.09
C ALA A 343 21.57 -0.33 25.54
N VAL A 344 21.53 0.36 24.39
CA VAL A 344 20.27 0.71 23.71
C VAL A 344 19.49 -0.55 23.33
N THR A 345 20.20 -1.53 22.75
CA THR A 345 19.63 -2.82 22.34
C THR A 345 19.11 -3.62 23.53
N ASP A 346 19.88 -3.69 24.62
CA ASP A 346 19.51 -4.40 25.84
C ASP A 346 18.24 -3.81 26.44
N ARG A 347 18.18 -2.47 26.61
CA ARG A 347 17.00 -1.76 27.12
C ARG A 347 15.77 -1.92 26.22
N PHE A 348 15.96 -1.93 24.90
CA PHE A 348 14.88 -2.20 23.95
C PHE A 348 14.27 -3.59 24.18
N TYR A 349 15.10 -4.64 24.22
CA TYR A 349 14.61 -6.00 24.41
C TYR A 349 14.03 -6.24 25.81
N GLU A 350 14.56 -5.59 26.85
CA GLU A 350 13.97 -5.59 28.19
C GLU A 350 12.56 -4.97 28.17
N SER A 351 12.42 -3.79 27.56
CA SER A 351 11.11 -3.11 27.44
C SER A 351 10.13 -3.93 26.59
N LEU A 352 10.61 -4.54 25.50
CA LEU A 352 9.79 -5.39 24.63
C LEU A 352 9.30 -6.63 25.38
N ARG A 353 10.16 -7.26 26.18
CA ARG A 353 9.79 -8.40 27.00
C ARG A 353 8.77 -8.03 28.08
N GLU A 354 8.93 -6.89 28.75
CA GLU A 354 7.93 -6.40 29.71
C GLU A 354 6.55 -6.17 29.06
N LEU A 355 6.55 -5.64 27.84
CA LEU A 355 5.34 -5.50 27.04
C LEU A 355 4.72 -6.87 26.71
N ILE A 356 5.51 -7.83 26.21
CA ILE A 356 5.02 -9.18 25.90
C ILE A 356 4.46 -9.85 27.16
N ASP A 357 5.18 -9.81 28.29
CA ASP A 357 4.76 -10.45 29.55
C ASP A 357 3.48 -9.83 30.16
N SER A 358 3.06 -8.66 29.70
CA SER A 358 1.87 -7.94 30.19
C SER A 358 0.64 -8.05 29.29
N HIS A 359 0.76 -8.74 28.15
CA HIS A 359 -0.27 -8.88 27.12
C HIS A 359 -0.50 -10.36 26.80
N GLU A 360 -1.66 -10.69 26.23
CA GLU A 360 -1.97 -12.07 25.82
C GLU A 360 -1.15 -12.45 24.59
N ASN A 361 -1.22 -11.67 23.51
CA ASN A 361 -0.45 -11.91 22.29
C ASN A 361 0.13 -10.58 21.78
N THR A 362 1.41 -10.56 21.43
CA THR A 362 2.10 -9.37 20.90
C THR A 362 2.55 -9.58 19.46
N LEU A 363 2.21 -8.63 18.57
CA LEU A 363 2.71 -8.61 17.20
C LEU A 363 3.78 -7.52 17.02
N VAL A 364 4.99 -7.92 16.67
CA VAL A 364 6.15 -7.02 16.51
C VAL A 364 6.46 -6.81 15.02
N PHE A 365 6.12 -5.65 14.50
CA PHE A 365 6.46 -5.22 13.16
C PHE A 365 7.89 -4.66 13.07
N THR A 366 8.57 -5.04 12.00
CA THR A 366 9.86 -4.48 11.58
C THR A 366 9.79 -4.11 10.10
N ASN A 367 10.63 -3.19 9.65
CA ASN A 367 10.61 -2.73 8.26
C ASN A 367 11.32 -3.65 7.26
N SER A 368 11.96 -4.73 7.72
CA SER A 368 12.66 -5.68 6.85
C SER A 368 12.48 -7.12 7.31
N ARG A 369 12.63 -8.09 6.40
CA ARG A 369 12.53 -9.53 6.71
C ARG A 369 13.64 -9.94 7.68
N SER A 370 14.86 -9.46 7.40
CA SER A 370 16.03 -9.63 8.26
C SER A 370 15.83 -9.03 9.66
N GLY A 371 15.12 -7.90 9.76
CA GLY A 371 14.75 -7.27 11.03
C GLY A 371 13.83 -8.17 11.86
N ALA A 372 12.81 -8.76 11.24
CA ALA A 372 11.86 -9.65 11.91
C ALA A 372 12.54 -10.91 12.46
N GLU A 373 13.35 -11.58 11.64
CA GLU A 373 14.10 -12.78 12.04
C GLU A 373 15.10 -12.46 13.16
N ARG A 374 15.86 -11.36 13.04
CA ARG A 374 16.83 -10.93 14.06
C ARG A 374 16.14 -10.61 15.39
N THR A 375 14.99 -9.93 15.35
CA THR A 375 14.24 -9.58 16.56
C THR A 375 13.78 -10.82 17.31
N LEU A 376 13.23 -11.81 16.59
CA LEU A 376 12.83 -13.09 17.20
C LEU A 376 14.04 -13.86 17.74
N GLN A 377 15.13 -13.88 16.98
CA GLN A 377 16.36 -14.56 17.38
C GLN A 377 16.94 -13.98 18.67
N GLU A 378 16.97 -12.65 18.82
CA GLU A 378 17.45 -11.99 20.04
C GLU A 378 16.51 -12.25 21.23
N LEU A 379 15.19 -12.21 21.02
CA LEU A 379 14.21 -12.57 22.05
C LEU A 379 14.46 -13.98 22.60
N ARG A 380 14.60 -14.98 21.72
CA ARG A 380 14.87 -16.39 22.08
C ARG A 380 16.25 -16.63 22.70
N GLN A 381 17.24 -15.79 22.40
CA GLN A 381 18.59 -15.92 22.99
C GLN A 381 18.68 -15.29 24.37
N ARG A 382 17.95 -14.20 24.58
CA ARG A 382 18.00 -13.40 25.82
C ARG A 382 17.00 -13.88 26.86
N PHE A 383 15.86 -14.39 26.41
CA PHE A 383 14.72 -14.78 27.23
C PHE A 383 14.28 -16.21 26.90
N ASP A 384 13.42 -16.78 27.74
CA ASP A 384 13.00 -18.19 27.68
C ASP A 384 11.84 -18.41 26.69
N TYR A 385 12.00 -17.91 25.45
CA TYR A 385 11.06 -18.15 24.34
C TYR A 385 11.59 -19.25 23.41
N ASP A 386 10.68 -20.04 22.82
CA ASP A 386 11.01 -21.07 21.84
C ASP A 386 9.97 -21.17 20.70
N GLU A 387 9.94 -22.26 19.95
CA GLU A 387 8.98 -22.42 18.84
C GLU A 387 7.53 -22.60 19.29
N SER A 388 7.30 -22.93 20.57
CA SER A 388 5.97 -23.19 21.12
C SER A 388 5.19 -21.92 21.46
N ASP A 389 5.88 -20.85 21.82
CA ASP A 389 5.30 -19.57 22.26
C ASP A 389 5.70 -18.38 21.36
N SER A 390 6.59 -18.58 20.37
CA SER A 390 7.01 -17.53 19.47
C SER A 390 7.16 -17.93 18.00
N GLY A 391 7.05 -16.93 17.10
CA GLY A 391 7.13 -17.14 15.66
C GLY A 391 7.62 -15.93 14.86
N CYS A 392 8.03 -16.16 13.62
CA CYS A 392 8.34 -15.12 12.64
C CYS A 392 7.45 -15.32 11.40
N HIS A 393 6.98 -14.23 10.81
CA HIS A 393 6.15 -14.26 9.61
C HIS A 393 6.65 -13.27 8.54
N HIS A 394 7.02 -13.79 7.35
CA HIS A 394 7.25 -12.99 6.14
C HIS A 394 7.12 -13.82 4.86
N GLY A 395 7.02 -13.14 3.70
CA GLY A 395 6.75 -13.77 2.40
C GLY A 395 7.81 -14.76 1.89
N SER A 396 9.02 -14.75 2.46
CA SER A 396 10.09 -15.71 2.12
C SER A 396 10.03 -17.02 2.90
N LEU A 397 9.17 -17.14 3.91
CA LEU A 397 9.01 -18.37 4.69
C LEU A 397 8.18 -19.40 3.92
N GLY A 398 8.44 -20.68 4.20
CA GLY A 398 7.67 -21.79 3.64
C GLY A 398 6.21 -21.77 4.10
N GLU A 399 5.31 -22.29 3.26
CA GLU A 399 3.86 -22.32 3.53
C GLU A 399 3.52 -22.93 4.90
N ALA A 400 4.08 -24.10 5.22
CA ALA A 400 3.83 -24.77 6.50
C ALA A 400 4.24 -23.92 7.72
N GLN A 401 5.32 -23.15 7.63
CA GLN A 401 5.76 -22.29 8.73
C GLN A 401 4.82 -21.08 8.88
N ARG A 402 4.39 -20.48 7.77
CA ARG A 402 3.40 -19.39 7.81
C ARG A 402 2.09 -19.88 8.40
N THR A 403 1.57 -21.01 7.94
CA THR A 403 0.33 -21.61 8.47
C THR A 403 0.41 -21.86 9.97
N ARG A 404 1.53 -22.43 10.48
CA ARG A 404 1.73 -22.60 11.93
C ARG A 404 1.59 -21.29 12.69
N VAL A 405 2.26 -20.23 12.21
CA VAL A 405 2.25 -18.92 12.88
C VAL A 405 0.87 -18.27 12.80
N GLU A 406 0.20 -18.36 11.64
CA GLU A 406 -1.17 -17.87 11.46
C GLU A 406 -2.17 -18.60 12.36
N GLU A 407 -2.08 -19.94 12.47
CA GLU A 407 -2.93 -20.75 13.34
C GLU A 407 -2.65 -20.46 14.82
N GLY A 408 -1.38 -20.33 15.21
CA GLY A 408 -0.98 -20.01 16.59
C GLY A 408 -1.45 -18.63 17.05
N LEU A 409 -1.41 -17.62 16.17
CA LEU A 409 -2.01 -16.29 16.45
C LEU A 409 -3.53 -16.35 16.56
N LYS A 410 -4.18 -17.23 15.79
CA LYS A 410 -5.64 -17.38 15.83
C LYS A 410 -6.12 -18.12 17.08
N SER A 411 -5.33 -19.06 17.59
CA SER A 411 -5.67 -19.85 18.78
C SER A 411 -5.22 -19.21 20.10
N GLY A 412 -4.43 -18.14 20.05
CA GLY A 412 -3.83 -17.53 21.23
C GLY A 412 -2.61 -18.28 21.79
N GLU A 413 -2.09 -19.27 21.06
CA GLU A 413 -0.98 -20.12 21.52
C GLU A 413 0.39 -19.43 21.49
N LEU A 414 0.54 -18.33 20.74
CA LEU A 414 1.82 -17.63 20.58
C LEU A 414 1.80 -16.29 21.32
N ASP A 415 2.64 -16.18 22.36
CA ASP A 415 2.85 -14.94 23.11
C ASP A 415 3.41 -13.82 22.22
N VAL A 416 4.31 -14.15 21.28
CA VAL A 416 4.93 -13.14 20.41
C VAL A 416 5.18 -13.62 18.98
N VAL A 417 4.78 -12.79 18.02
CA VAL A 417 5.15 -12.98 16.61
C VAL A 417 5.88 -11.76 16.07
N THR A 418 7.03 -11.97 15.43
CA THR A 418 7.72 -10.92 14.68
C THR A 418 7.37 -10.99 13.20
N THR A 419 7.25 -9.84 12.54
CA THR A 419 6.89 -9.81 11.12
C THR A 419 7.49 -8.61 10.39
N SER A 420 7.61 -8.74 9.06
CA SER A 420 7.79 -7.59 8.17
C SER A 420 6.42 -6.95 7.87
N THR A 421 6.23 -6.37 6.68
CA THR A 421 4.91 -5.89 6.20
C THR A 421 3.87 -6.99 5.91
N SER A 422 4.15 -8.26 6.21
CA SER A 422 3.35 -9.37 5.67
C SER A 422 2.04 -9.65 6.41
N LEU A 423 1.97 -9.30 7.70
CA LEU A 423 0.74 -9.37 8.50
C LEU A 423 0.08 -7.99 8.67
N GLU A 424 0.53 -7.00 7.90
CA GLU A 424 -0.09 -5.66 7.86
C GLU A 424 -1.53 -5.73 7.34
N LEU A 425 -1.81 -6.73 6.48
CA LEU A 425 -3.10 -6.95 5.84
C LEU A 425 -3.64 -8.36 6.06
N GLY A 426 -4.92 -8.44 6.41
CA GLY A 426 -5.80 -9.53 6.00
C GLY A 426 -5.72 -10.86 6.75
N ILE A 427 -5.48 -10.81 8.06
CA ILE A 427 -5.71 -11.95 8.96
C ILE A 427 -6.43 -11.43 10.21
N ASP A 428 -7.53 -12.08 10.59
CA ASP A 428 -8.21 -11.85 11.86
C ASP A 428 -7.48 -12.57 13.00
N MET A 429 -7.16 -11.84 14.07
CA MET A 429 -6.34 -12.31 15.20
C MET A 429 -7.03 -11.93 16.52
N PRO A 430 -8.00 -12.73 16.99
CA PRO A 430 -8.90 -12.33 18.07
C PRO A 430 -8.20 -12.12 19.43
N HIS A 431 -7.05 -12.76 19.65
CA HIS A 431 -6.28 -12.69 20.90
C HIS A 431 -5.21 -11.59 20.88
N LEU A 432 -5.01 -10.91 19.75
CA LEU A 432 -3.98 -9.88 19.61
C LEU A 432 -4.41 -8.60 20.31
N ASP A 433 -3.74 -8.26 21.40
CA ASP A 433 -4.03 -7.10 22.24
C ASP A 433 -2.92 -6.05 22.24
N LEU A 434 -1.72 -6.36 21.71
CA LEU A 434 -0.65 -5.37 21.53
C LEU A 434 0.05 -5.46 20.17
N VAL A 435 0.29 -4.30 19.55
CA VAL A 435 1.20 -4.14 18.42
C VAL A 435 2.41 -3.30 18.79
N VAL A 436 3.61 -3.83 18.52
CA VAL A 436 4.87 -3.10 18.62
C VAL A 436 5.42 -2.83 17.23
N GLN A 437 5.75 -1.57 16.93
CA GLN A 437 6.34 -1.15 15.67
C GLN A 437 7.78 -0.69 15.90
N VAL A 438 8.76 -1.40 15.33
CA VAL A 438 10.19 -1.06 15.44
C VAL A 438 10.61 -0.18 14.28
N GLY A 439 11.03 1.05 14.60
CA GLY A 439 11.30 2.11 13.64
C GLY A 439 10.02 2.68 13.02
N SER A 440 10.16 3.72 12.21
CA SER A 440 8.99 4.34 11.58
C SER A 440 8.37 3.44 10.50
N PRO A 441 7.04 3.25 10.46
CA PRO A 441 6.36 2.54 9.38
C PRO A 441 6.23 3.37 8.08
N LYS A 442 6.79 4.59 8.06
CA LYS A 442 6.93 5.49 6.89
C LYS A 442 5.64 6.11 6.35
N SER A 443 4.50 5.84 6.96
CA SER A 443 3.22 6.51 6.71
C SER A 443 2.29 6.31 7.93
N VAL A 444 1.38 7.26 8.15
CA VAL A 444 0.33 7.16 9.18
C VAL A 444 -0.66 6.06 8.81
N ALA A 445 -0.98 5.91 7.52
CA ALA A 445 -1.81 4.82 7.02
C ALA A 445 -1.26 3.44 7.41
N ALA A 446 0.04 3.20 7.21
CA ALA A 446 0.67 1.93 7.61
C ALA A 446 0.68 1.73 9.13
N LEU A 447 0.90 2.79 9.92
CA LEU A 447 0.79 2.69 11.38
C LEU A 447 -0.61 2.22 11.79
N LEU A 448 -1.65 2.91 11.35
CA LEU A 448 -3.03 2.61 11.75
C LEU A 448 -3.48 1.22 11.27
N GLN A 449 -3.02 0.76 10.10
CA GLN A 449 -3.25 -0.62 9.63
C GLN A 449 -2.56 -1.66 10.50
N ARG A 450 -1.32 -1.41 10.91
CA ARG A 450 -0.54 -2.34 11.75
C ARG A 450 -1.11 -2.39 13.15
N VAL A 451 -1.29 -1.24 13.80
CA VAL A 451 -1.78 -1.18 15.17
C VAL A 451 -3.25 -1.59 15.23
N GLY A 452 -4.06 -1.29 14.21
CA GLY A 452 -5.44 -1.77 14.10
C GLY A 452 -5.61 -3.30 14.06
N ARG A 453 -4.52 -4.08 14.05
CA ARG A 453 -4.53 -5.53 14.28
C ARG A 453 -4.69 -5.88 15.76
N ALA A 454 -4.44 -4.96 16.69
CA ALA A 454 -4.71 -5.15 18.10
C ALA A 454 -6.15 -4.73 18.46
N GLY A 455 -6.71 -5.42 19.46
CA GLY A 455 -8.07 -5.25 19.97
C GLY A 455 -9.10 -5.56 18.89
N HIS A 456 -9.69 -6.74 18.86
CA HIS A 456 -10.61 -7.12 17.77
C HIS A 456 -12.08 -6.99 18.14
N SER A 457 -12.41 -6.79 19.42
CA SER A 457 -13.80 -6.65 19.87
C SER A 457 -14.29 -5.20 19.79
N PRO A 458 -15.57 -4.96 19.41
CA PRO A 458 -16.18 -3.65 19.54
C PRO A 458 -16.05 -3.10 20.97
N GLY A 459 -15.49 -1.89 21.11
CA GLY A 459 -15.29 -1.23 22.40
C GLY A 459 -13.91 -1.44 23.04
N GLU A 460 -13.05 -2.31 22.49
CA GLU A 460 -11.66 -2.44 22.93
C GLU A 460 -10.78 -1.29 22.39
N THR A 461 -9.93 -0.76 23.28
CA THR A 461 -8.86 0.18 22.93
C THR A 461 -7.77 -0.55 22.13
N VAL A 462 -7.31 0.09 21.06
CA VAL A 462 -6.23 -0.43 20.21
C VAL A 462 -4.89 0.02 20.78
N GLU A 463 -4.11 -0.88 21.40
CA GLU A 463 -2.81 -0.53 21.97
C GLU A 463 -1.64 -0.69 20.99
N GLY A 464 -0.84 0.37 20.85
CA GLY A 464 0.32 0.43 19.98
C GLY A 464 1.53 1.09 20.61
N ARG A 465 2.71 0.48 20.46
CA ARG A 465 3.99 1.06 20.91
C ARG A 465 4.97 1.17 19.75
N VAL A 466 5.44 2.37 19.46
CA VAL A 466 6.47 2.61 18.42
C VAL A 466 7.82 2.78 19.09
N PHE A 467 8.83 2.01 18.68
CA PHE A 467 10.19 2.16 19.18
C PHE A 467 11.10 2.80 18.15
N ALA A 468 11.59 4.02 18.44
CA ALA A 468 12.65 4.65 17.67
C ALA A 468 14.02 4.27 18.25
N LEU A 469 14.76 3.47 17.48
CA LEU A 469 16.12 3.03 17.84
C LEU A 469 17.22 3.89 17.18
N ASP A 470 16.82 4.77 16.27
CA ASP A 470 17.68 5.67 15.50
C ASP A 470 17.22 7.11 15.73
N ARG A 471 18.18 8.05 15.83
CA ARG A 471 17.87 9.47 16.07
C ARG A 471 17.13 10.09 14.90
N ASP A 472 17.46 9.69 13.67
CA ASP A 472 16.96 10.35 12.46
C ASP A 472 15.48 10.02 12.22
N GLU A 473 15.01 8.91 12.79
CA GLU A 473 13.61 8.50 12.76
C GLU A 473 12.77 9.11 13.90
N LEU A 474 13.38 9.68 14.96
CA LEU A 474 12.63 10.18 16.13
C LEU A 474 11.62 11.26 15.77
N ILE A 475 12.02 12.27 14.99
CA ILE A 475 11.13 13.37 14.61
C ILE A 475 10.01 12.89 13.68
N GLU A 476 10.34 11.91 12.83
CA GLU A 476 9.39 11.28 11.92
C GLU A 476 8.35 10.49 12.71
N CYS A 477 8.77 9.66 13.68
CA CYS A 477 7.87 8.93 14.56
C CYS A 477 7.02 9.87 15.43
N ALA A 478 7.60 10.93 15.98
CA ALA A 478 6.87 11.88 16.82
C ALA A 478 5.77 12.59 16.02
N THR A 479 6.11 13.05 14.81
CA THR A 479 5.12 13.65 13.89
C THR A 479 4.05 12.64 13.50
N LEU A 480 4.45 11.40 13.18
CA LEU A 480 3.55 10.33 12.77
C LEU A 480 2.51 10.00 13.85
N LEU A 481 2.89 9.94 15.13
CA LEU A 481 1.93 9.71 16.22
C LEU A 481 1.03 10.92 16.44
N ALA A 482 1.57 12.14 16.45
CA ALA A 482 0.77 13.37 16.60
C ALA A 482 -0.31 13.46 15.51
N ARG A 483 0.06 13.15 14.26
CA ARG A 483 -0.88 13.15 13.13
C ARG A 483 -1.87 11.98 13.16
N ALA A 484 -1.48 10.82 13.67
CA ALA A 484 -2.41 9.71 13.88
C ALA A 484 -3.53 10.07 14.87
N GLU A 485 -3.22 10.76 15.97
CA GLU A 485 -4.21 11.24 16.94
C GLU A 485 -5.15 12.31 16.37
N ASP A 486 -4.62 13.20 15.51
CA ASP A 486 -5.41 14.21 14.79
C ASP A 486 -6.32 13.62 13.69
N GLY A 487 -6.22 12.31 13.42
CA GLY A 487 -6.98 11.62 12.39
C GLY A 487 -6.49 11.88 10.96
N PHE A 488 -5.22 12.22 10.79
CA PHE A 488 -4.60 12.35 9.48
C PHE A 488 -4.33 10.98 8.84
N VAL A 489 -4.51 10.86 7.53
CA VAL A 489 -4.16 9.66 6.74
C VAL A 489 -3.54 10.11 5.42
N ASP A 490 -2.43 9.47 5.04
CA ASP A 490 -1.71 9.77 3.80
C ASP A 490 -2.55 9.54 2.55
N ARG A 491 -2.37 10.39 1.53
CA ARG A 491 -3.06 10.25 0.25
C ARG A 491 -2.52 9.07 -0.57
N VAL A 492 -3.44 8.42 -1.27
CA VAL A 492 -3.18 7.36 -2.24
C VAL A 492 -3.37 7.91 -3.65
N PHE A 493 -2.36 7.73 -4.50
CA PHE A 493 -2.38 8.17 -5.89
C PHE A 493 -2.45 6.97 -6.84
N PRO A 494 -3.56 6.79 -7.58
CA PRO A 494 -3.65 5.74 -8.57
C PRO A 494 -2.76 5.99 -9.79
N PRO A 495 -2.00 4.99 -10.29
CA PRO A 495 -1.26 5.15 -11.54
C PRO A 495 -2.21 5.36 -12.72
N GLU A 496 -1.97 6.42 -13.50
CA GLU A 496 -2.84 6.86 -14.60
C GLU A 496 -2.24 6.50 -15.96
N GLY A 497 -3.11 6.29 -16.96
CA GLY A 497 -2.69 6.19 -18.36
C GLY A 497 -1.78 5.00 -18.72
N ALA A 498 -1.67 3.97 -17.86
CA ALA A 498 -0.70 2.89 -18.02
C ALA A 498 -0.87 2.09 -19.33
N TYR A 499 0.02 2.25 -20.33
CA TYR A 499 -0.15 1.64 -21.66
C TYR A 499 0.03 0.12 -21.64
N ASP A 500 0.93 -0.39 -20.81
CA ASP A 500 1.20 -1.81 -20.64
C ASP A 500 -0.02 -2.58 -20.10
N VAL A 501 -0.75 -1.99 -19.15
CA VAL A 501 -2.02 -2.52 -18.64
C VAL A 501 -3.11 -2.41 -19.71
N ALA A 502 -3.23 -1.26 -20.38
CA ALA A 502 -4.20 -1.08 -21.46
C ALA A 502 -4.00 -2.11 -22.58
N ALA A 503 -2.75 -2.39 -22.96
CA ALA A 503 -2.39 -3.40 -23.96
C ALA A 503 -2.95 -4.79 -23.61
N GLN A 504 -2.85 -5.21 -22.34
CA GLN A 504 -3.43 -6.47 -21.88
C GLN A 504 -4.95 -6.46 -22.02
N HIS A 505 -5.61 -5.38 -21.63
CA HIS A 505 -7.07 -5.28 -21.69
C HIS A 505 -7.61 -5.23 -23.11
N VAL A 506 -6.99 -4.47 -24.01
CA VAL A 506 -7.35 -4.44 -25.44
C VAL A 506 -7.16 -5.83 -26.06
N TYR A 507 -6.04 -6.49 -25.76
CA TYR A 507 -5.81 -7.86 -26.23
C TYR A 507 -6.86 -8.85 -25.71
N GLY A 508 -7.23 -8.78 -24.42
CA GLY A 508 -8.31 -9.59 -23.84
C GLY A 508 -9.67 -9.31 -24.49
N MET A 509 -10.03 -8.04 -24.69
CA MET A 509 -11.28 -7.67 -25.38
C MET A 509 -11.34 -8.23 -26.81
N ALA A 510 -10.23 -8.14 -27.55
CA ALA A 510 -10.08 -8.64 -28.90
C ALA A 510 -10.11 -10.18 -29.03
N ILE A 511 -9.64 -10.91 -28.01
CA ILE A 511 -9.72 -12.39 -27.94
C ILE A 511 -11.14 -12.86 -27.67
N ASN A 512 -11.93 -12.08 -26.95
CA ASN A 512 -13.26 -12.48 -26.51
C ASN A 512 -14.27 -12.45 -27.67
N ARG A 513 -14.28 -11.36 -28.44
CA ARG A 513 -15.07 -11.19 -29.67
C ARG A 513 -14.50 -10.05 -30.52
N ILE A 514 -14.85 -10.03 -31.80
CA ILE A 514 -14.69 -8.87 -32.67
C ILE A 514 -15.66 -7.79 -32.20
N ARG A 515 -15.20 -6.54 -32.15
CA ARG A 515 -15.99 -5.39 -31.66
C ARG A 515 -15.58 -4.10 -32.37
N PRO A 516 -16.44 -3.07 -32.40
CA PRO A 516 -16.05 -1.72 -32.80
C PRO A 516 -14.89 -1.14 -31.99
N ASP A 517 -13.98 -0.44 -32.65
CA ASP A 517 -12.84 0.27 -32.02
C ASP A 517 -13.33 1.28 -30.97
N ARG A 518 -14.44 1.96 -31.26
CA ARG A 518 -15.08 2.91 -30.34
C ARG A 518 -15.52 2.27 -29.02
N GLU A 519 -15.94 1.00 -29.01
CA GLU A 519 -16.28 0.28 -27.77
C GLU A 519 -15.05 -0.01 -26.91
N VAL A 520 -13.89 -0.29 -27.53
CA VAL A 520 -12.63 -0.49 -26.82
C VAL A 520 -12.24 0.79 -26.09
N ARG A 521 -12.30 1.93 -26.79
CA ARG A 521 -12.03 3.25 -26.22
C ARG A 521 -13.00 3.62 -25.11
N GLU A 522 -14.29 3.34 -25.29
CA GLU A 522 -15.33 3.55 -24.29
C GLU A 522 -15.04 2.78 -22.99
N VAL A 523 -14.70 1.49 -23.07
CA VAL A 523 -14.39 0.66 -21.91
C VAL A 523 -13.18 1.21 -21.14
N LEU A 524 -12.13 1.65 -21.83
CA LEU A 524 -10.98 2.26 -21.18
C LEU A 524 -11.37 3.57 -20.47
N ARG A 525 -12.02 4.53 -21.16
CA ARG A 525 -12.35 5.84 -20.56
C ARG A 525 -13.36 5.79 -19.41
N ARG A 526 -14.16 4.71 -19.31
CA ARG A 526 -15.01 4.46 -18.14
C ARG A 526 -14.21 4.06 -16.90
N ALA A 527 -13.01 3.51 -17.05
CA ALA A 527 -12.13 3.21 -15.93
C ALA A 527 -11.44 4.50 -15.46
N HIS A 528 -11.48 4.77 -14.16
CA HIS A 528 -10.96 6.02 -13.59
C HIS A 528 -9.49 6.33 -13.98
N PRO A 529 -8.55 5.37 -13.98
CA PRO A 529 -7.16 5.62 -14.38
C PRO A 529 -6.96 6.04 -15.84
N TYR A 530 -7.96 5.89 -16.70
CA TYR A 530 -7.92 6.23 -18.12
C TYR A 530 -8.93 7.33 -18.47
N ARG A 531 -9.48 8.03 -17.47
CA ARG A 531 -10.47 9.10 -17.66
C ARG A 531 -9.97 10.23 -18.55
N ASP A 532 -8.65 10.48 -18.51
CA ASP A 532 -7.93 11.50 -19.28
C ASP A 532 -7.14 10.89 -20.46
N PHE A 533 -7.36 9.60 -20.78
CA PHE A 533 -6.69 8.91 -21.89
C PHE A 533 -7.24 9.40 -23.23
N ASP A 534 -6.54 10.36 -23.82
CA ASP A 534 -6.97 11.07 -25.01
C ASP A 534 -6.83 10.26 -26.32
N GLY A 535 -7.22 10.87 -27.44
CA GLY A 535 -7.13 10.23 -28.75
C GLY A 535 -5.69 9.96 -29.17
N GLY A 536 -4.73 10.82 -28.82
CA GLY A 536 -3.32 10.63 -29.17
C GLY A 536 -2.70 9.45 -28.43
N ALA A 537 -2.97 9.34 -27.12
CA ALA A 537 -2.59 8.19 -26.31
C ALA A 537 -3.22 6.90 -26.83
N TYR A 538 -4.51 6.92 -27.17
CA TYR A 538 -5.17 5.75 -27.75
C TYR A 538 -4.57 5.31 -29.10
N GLU A 539 -4.29 6.25 -30.00
CA GLU A 539 -3.67 5.94 -31.29
C GLU A 539 -2.24 5.39 -31.10
N ARG A 540 -1.46 5.93 -30.16
CA ARG A 540 -0.14 5.43 -29.80
C ARG A 540 -0.18 3.98 -29.31
N LEU A 541 -1.15 3.67 -28.43
CA LEU A 541 -1.42 2.31 -27.98
C LEU A 541 -1.77 1.39 -29.15
N MET A 542 -2.70 1.80 -30.01
CA MET A 542 -3.16 0.97 -31.12
C MET A 542 -2.04 0.72 -32.13
N ARG A 543 -1.21 1.72 -32.46
CA ARG A 543 -0.03 1.58 -33.33
C ARG A 543 0.92 0.48 -32.84
N TYR A 544 1.14 0.39 -31.52
CA TYR A 544 1.90 -0.70 -30.92
C TYR A 544 1.19 -2.05 -31.07
N LEU A 545 -0.11 -2.10 -30.77
CA LEU A 545 -0.87 -3.34 -30.78
C LEU A 545 -1.10 -3.91 -32.18
N THR A 546 -1.19 -3.07 -33.21
CA THR A 546 -1.28 -3.45 -34.63
C THR A 546 0.08 -3.75 -35.23
N GLY A 547 1.17 -3.31 -34.61
CA GLY A 547 2.53 -3.50 -35.11
C GLY A 547 2.89 -2.54 -36.23
N ASP A 548 2.32 -1.33 -36.24
CA ASP A 548 2.50 -0.28 -37.25
C ASP A 548 3.84 0.48 -37.06
N TYR A 549 4.92 -0.29 -36.92
CA TYR A 549 6.30 0.19 -36.86
C TYR A 549 7.21 -0.71 -37.70
N ASP A 550 8.12 -0.09 -38.44
CA ASP A 550 9.09 -0.81 -39.25
C ASP A 550 10.04 -1.65 -38.38
N GLY A 551 10.23 -2.91 -38.75
CA GLY A 551 11.23 -3.79 -38.14
C GLY A 551 10.80 -4.54 -36.87
N LEU A 552 9.58 -4.34 -36.34
CA LEU A 552 9.09 -5.07 -35.16
C LEU A 552 9.11 -6.59 -35.34
N GLU A 553 8.61 -7.09 -36.48
CA GLU A 553 8.59 -8.52 -36.77
C GLU A 553 9.99 -9.12 -36.85
N ALA A 554 10.97 -8.37 -37.38
CA ALA A 554 12.37 -8.79 -37.44
C ALA A 554 13.00 -8.93 -36.04
N LYS A 555 12.41 -8.30 -35.03
CA LYS A 555 12.76 -8.41 -33.61
C LYS A 555 11.88 -9.39 -32.84
N ASN A 556 11.06 -10.20 -33.52
CA ASN A 556 10.08 -11.12 -32.95
C ASN A 556 8.99 -10.44 -32.09
N VAL A 557 8.69 -9.17 -32.37
CA VAL A 557 7.57 -8.46 -31.77
C VAL A 557 6.40 -8.48 -32.76
N TYR A 558 5.40 -9.31 -32.48
CA TYR A 558 4.27 -9.51 -33.40
C TYR A 558 3.04 -8.67 -33.02
N PRO A 559 2.17 -8.32 -34.00
CA PRO A 559 0.88 -7.68 -33.76
C PRO A 559 0.03 -8.44 -32.74
N LYS A 560 -0.47 -7.70 -31.75
CA LYS A 560 -1.33 -8.20 -30.68
C LYS A 560 -2.78 -8.23 -31.09
N VAL A 561 -3.24 -7.26 -31.88
CA VAL A 561 -4.60 -7.19 -32.44
C VAL A 561 -4.53 -6.84 -33.92
N TRP A 562 -5.63 -7.01 -34.64
CA TRP A 562 -5.86 -6.33 -35.91
C TRP A 562 -6.90 -5.23 -35.69
N ARG A 563 -6.82 -4.16 -36.50
CA ARG A 563 -7.69 -2.99 -36.45
C ARG A 563 -7.96 -2.52 -37.87
N ASP A 564 -9.11 -2.90 -38.42
CA ASP A 564 -9.42 -2.71 -39.84
C ASP A 564 -10.86 -2.23 -40.01
N ALA A 565 -11.12 -1.49 -41.10
CA ALA A 565 -12.50 -1.16 -41.48
C ALA A 565 -13.24 -2.43 -41.94
N ASN A 566 -14.50 -2.58 -41.54
CA ASN A 566 -15.33 -3.69 -41.96
C ASN A 566 -15.54 -3.65 -43.47
N ASP A 567 -15.16 -4.73 -44.16
CA ASP A 567 -15.24 -4.81 -45.61
C ASP A 567 -16.70 -4.76 -46.12
N PRO A 568 -16.94 -4.40 -47.39
CA PRO A 568 -18.20 -4.67 -48.07
C PRO A 568 -18.54 -6.19 -48.11
N PRO A 569 -19.79 -6.60 -48.36
CA PRO A 569 -20.23 -8.00 -48.29
C PRO A 569 -19.45 -9.02 -49.15
N ASP A 570 -18.74 -8.57 -50.17
CA ASP A 570 -17.89 -9.38 -51.06
C ASP A 570 -16.40 -9.41 -50.66
N GLY A 571 -16.01 -8.66 -49.62
CA GLY A 571 -14.64 -8.64 -49.11
C GLY A 571 -14.30 -9.81 -48.19
N GLU A 572 -12.99 -10.04 -47.98
CA GLU A 572 -12.47 -11.19 -47.24
C GLU A 572 -12.72 -11.07 -45.72
N HIS A 573 -12.86 -9.86 -45.20
CA HIS A 573 -12.99 -9.58 -43.77
C HIS A 573 -14.33 -8.90 -43.43
N HIS A 574 -15.40 -9.26 -44.16
CA HIS A 574 -16.74 -8.76 -43.88
C HIS A 574 -17.35 -9.45 -42.65
N HIS A 575 -17.82 -8.63 -41.71
CA HIS A 575 -18.56 -9.03 -40.53
C HIS A 575 -20.01 -8.51 -40.65
N PRO A 576 -20.98 -9.38 -40.99
CA PRO A 576 -22.35 -8.97 -41.30
C PRO A 576 -23.10 -8.36 -40.11
N GLU A 577 -22.65 -8.62 -38.88
CA GLU A 577 -23.17 -8.02 -37.66
C GLU A 577 -22.84 -6.52 -37.50
N TYR A 578 -21.91 -5.98 -38.29
CA TYR A 578 -21.45 -4.59 -38.20
C TYR A 578 -21.66 -3.82 -39.51
N PRO A 579 -21.84 -2.48 -39.47
CA PRO A 579 -21.91 -1.66 -40.68
C PRO A 579 -20.62 -1.75 -41.52
N VAL A 580 -20.75 -1.64 -42.84
CA VAL A 580 -19.60 -1.51 -43.75
C VAL A 580 -18.85 -0.20 -43.44
N GLY A 581 -17.52 -0.27 -43.36
CA GLY A 581 -16.66 0.87 -43.04
C GLY A 581 -16.45 1.13 -41.55
N GLU A 582 -17.19 0.47 -40.65
CA GLU A 582 -16.96 0.56 -39.21
C GLU A 582 -15.57 0.01 -38.87
N THR A 583 -14.76 0.74 -38.11
CA THR A 583 -13.46 0.23 -37.65
C THR A 583 -13.66 -0.82 -36.57
N LEU A 584 -13.20 -2.04 -36.83
CA LEU A 584 -13.33 -3.18 -35.94
C LEU A 584 -11.96 -3.58 -35.38
N VAL A 585 -11.97 -4.11 -34.16
CA VAL A 585 -10.81 -4.67 -33.46
C VAL A 585 -11.08 -6.13 -33.13
N GLY A 586 -10.07 -6.96 -33.35
CA GLY A 586 -10.15 -8.37 -32.97
C GLY A 586 -8.79 -9.06 -32.93
N LYS A 587 -8.81 -10.37 -32.63
CA LYS A 587 -7.61 -11.20 -32.66
C LYS A 587 -7.81 -12.51 -33.41
N ARG A 588 -6.91 -12.78 -34.35
CA ARG A 588 -6.73 -14.06 -35.05
C ARG A 588 -5.63 -14.90 -34.38
N GLY A 589 -5.78 -16.22 -34.37
CA GLY A 589 -4.73 -17.16 -33.98
C GLY A 589 -5.11 -18.11 -32.83
N GLN A 590 -4.86 -19.40 -33.02
CA GLN A 590 -5.26 -20.47 -32.08
C GLN A 590 -4.64 -20.34 -30.68
N LEU A 591 -3.44 -19.75 -30.59
CA LEU A 591 -2.72 -19.60 -29.32
C LEU A 591 -3.06 -18.31 -28.58
N ALA A 592 -3.87 -17.41 -29.14
CA ALA A 592 -4.06 -16.07 -28.58
C ALA A 592 -4.55 -16.09 -27.13
N ARG A 593 -5.57 -16.90 -26.85
CA ARG A 593 -6.13 -17.08 -25.50
C ARG A 593 -5.15 -17.73 -24.52
N VAL A 594 -4.35 -18.70 -24.98
CA VAL A 594 -3.32 -19.34 -24.14
C VAL A 594 -2.25 -18.32 -23.75
N ILE A 595 -1.75 -17.55 -24.73
CA ILE A 595 -0.76 -16.49 -24.49
C ILE A 595 -1.30 -15.51 -23.45
N TYR A 596 -2.54 -15.05 -23.60
CA TYR A 596 -3.16 -14.14 -22.64
C TYR A 596 -3.22 -14.75 -21.23
N MET A 597 -3.80 -15.95 -21.09
CA MET A 597 -4.00 -16.60 -19.80
C MET A 597 -2.70 -16.92 -19.04
N THR A 598 -1.57 -17.08 -19.74
CA THR A 598 -0.28 -17.43 -19.10
C THR A 598 0.65 -16.25 -18.86
N ASN A 599 0.31 -15.06 -19.36
CA ASN A 599 1.14 -13.85 -19.28
C ASN A 599 0.43 -12.62 -18.71
N VAL A 600 -0.90 -12.65 -18.52
CA VAL A 600 -1.66 -11.53 -17.93
C VAL A 600 -1.28 -11.29 -16.46
N GLY A 601 -1.22 -10.03 -16.06
CA GLY A 601 -0.89 -9.59 -14.71
C GLY A 601 0.03 -8.37 -14.69
N THR A 602 0.24 -7.81 -13.51
CA THR A 602 1.07 -6.60 -13.32
C THR A 602 2.18 -6.77 -12.30
N ILE A 603 2.22 -7.90 -11.58
CA ILE A 603 3.30 -8.21 -10.63
C ILE A 603 4.57 -8.58 -11.42
N PRO A 604 5.69 -7.83 -11.28
CA PRO A 604 6.92 -8.13 -12.00
C PRO A 604 7.64 -9.34 -11.40
N ASP A 605 8.38 -10.07 -12.24
CA ASP A 605 9.33 -11.08 -11.76
C ASP A 605 10.59 -10.40 -11.21
N SER A 606 11.04 -10.82 -10.02
CA SER A 606 12.34 -10.47 -9.44
C SER A 606 13.28 -11.67 -9.48
N PHE A 607 14.58 -11.40 -9.46
CA PHE A 607 15.61 -12.43 -9.38
C PHE A 607 16.90 -11.89 -8.77
N THR A 608 17.83 -12.80 -8.46
CA THR A 608 19.17 -12.47 -8.00
C THR A 608 20.17 -12.52 -9.16
N CYS A 609 21.13 -11.61 -9.15
CA CYS A 609 22.21 -11.53 -10.12
C CYS A 609 23.50 -12.10 -9.52
N ASP A 610 24.21 -12.92 -10.31
CA ASP A 610 25.52 -13.44 -9.94
C ASP A 610 26.60 -12.38 -10.15
N VAL A 611 27.43 -12.14 -9.14
CA VAL A 611 28.53 -11.18 -9.20
C VAL A 611 29.84 -11.89 -9.54
N PHE A 612 30.51 -11.40 -10.57
CA PHE A 612 31.79 -11.87 -11.06
C PHE A 612 32.80 -10.72 -11.08
N THR A 613 34.05 -11.01 -10.72
CA THR A 613 35.13 -10.10 -11.10
C THR A 613 35.39 -10.19 -12.61
N ARG A 614 36.00 -9.15 -13.22
CA ARG A 614 36.28 -9.15 -14.67
C ARG A 614 37.25 -10.25 -15.14
N ASP A 615 37.93 -10.95 -14.24
CA ASP A 615 38.67 -12.20 -14.50
C ASP A 615 37.81 -13.47 -14.36
N ASP A 616 36.47 -13.33 -14.46
CA ASP A 616 35.46 -14.40 -14.45
C ASP A 616 35.40 -15.23 -13.16
N ARG A 617 35.81 -14.66 -12.01
CA ARG A 617 35.67 -15.30 -10.70
C ARG A 617 34.38 -14.87 -10.02
N TRP A 618 33.53 -15.83 -9.68
CA TRP A 618 32.31 -15.59 -8.89
C TRP A 618 32.66 -15.16 -7.46
N VAL A 619 31.96 -14.14 -6.95
CA VAL A 619 32.19 -13.56 -5.61
C VAL A 619 30.93 -13.48 -4.75
N GLY A 620 29.73 -13.64 -5.32
CA GLY A 620 28.48 -13.67 -4.56
C GLY A 620 27.26 -13.36 -5.43
N THR A 621 26.16 -12.99 -4.79
CA THR A 621 24.90 -12.61 -5.48
C THR A 621 24.37 -11.29 -4.95
N LEU A 622 23.72 -10.52 -5.81
CA LEU A 622 22.97 -9.31 -5.45
C LEU A 622 21.50 -9.45 -5.81
N ASP A 623 20.62 -8.85 -5.04
CA ASP A 623 19.23 -8.68 -5.47
C ASP A 623 19.18 -7.70 -6.64
N GLU A 624 18.30 -7.93 -7.61
CA GLU A 624 18.16 -7.04 -8.75
C GLU A 624 17.80 -5.60 -8.35
N SER A 625 16.98 -5.41 -7.32
CA SER A 625 16.58 -4.07 -6.88
C SER A 625 17.73 -3.27 -6.27
N TYR A 626 18.79 -3.94 -5.83
CA TYR A 626 20.02 -3.26 -5.42
C TYR A 626 20.76 -2.63 -6.61
N LEU A 627 20.68 -3.26 -7.79
CA LEU A 627 21.33 -2.77 -9.00
C LEU A 627 20.74 -1.45 -9.51
N ASP A 628 19.48 -1.14 -9.17
CA ASP A 628 18.83 0.13 -9.51
C ASP A 628 19.57 1.36 -8.90
N THR A 629 20.38 1.10 -7.88
CA THR A 629 21.11 2.13 -7.13
C THR A 629 22.59 2.22 -7.48
N LEU A 630 23.06 1.35 -8.39
CA LEU A 630 24.47 1.29 -8.80
C LEU A 630 24.67 1.95 -10.17
N GLU A 631 25.68 2.80 -10.25
CA GLU A 631 26.25 3.34 -11.48
C GLU A 631 27.67 2.83 -11.71
N SER A 632 28.14 2.90 -12.96
CA SER A 632 29.49 2.44 -13.31
C SER A 632 30.54 3.23 -12.53
N GLY A 633 31.34 2.53 -11.72
CA GLY A 633 32.31 3.13 -10.82
C GLY A 633 31.90 3.08 -9.35
N ASP A 634 30.62 2.85 -9.04
CA ASP A 634 30.16 2.74 -7.66
C ASP A 634 30.81 1.58 -6.94
N VAL A 635 31.16 1.79 -5.68
CA VAL A 635 31.80 0.79 -4.84
C VAL A 635 30.77 0.24 -3.86
N PHE A 636 30.72 -1.08 -3.71
CA PHE A 636 29.86 -1.75 -2.74
C PHE A 636 30.62 -2.88 -2.03
N ALA A 637 30.10 -3.29 -0.86
CA ALA A 637 30.63 -4.41 -0.11
C ALA A 637 29.84 -5.69 -0.41
N LEU A 638 30.55 -6.81 -0.59
CA LEU A 638 29.94 -8.13 -0.77
C LEU A 638 30.82 -9.19 -0.10
N GLY A 639 30.26 -9.89 0.89
CA GLY A 639 30.99 -10.91 1.64
C GLY A 639 32.22 -10.36 2.40
N GLY A 640 32.20 -9.09 2.80
CA GLY A 640 33.30 -8.41 3.49
C GLY A 640 34.44 -7.93 2.58
N GLU A 641 34.42 -8.26 1.29
CA GLU A 641 35.30 -7.68 0.27
C GLU A 641 34.62 -6.47 -0.41
N ARG A 642 35.41 -5.58 -1.02
CA ARG A 642 34.94 -4.37 -1.69
C ARG A 642 35.12 -4.42 -3.19
N PHE A 643 34.10 -4.00 -3.91
CA PHE A 643 34.01 -4.13 -5.35
C PHE A 643 33.50 -2.85 -6.01
N ALA A 644 34.18 -2.37 -7.04
CA ALA A 644 33.69 -1.33 -7.93
C ALA A 644 32.83 -1.95 -9.04
N PHE A 645 31.55 -1.60 -9.09
CA PHE A 645 30.63 -1.93 -10.16
C PHE A 645 31.14 -1.38 -11.49
N ARG A 646 31.06 -2.18 -12.55
CA ARG A 646 31.48 -1.77 -13.89
C ARG A 646 30.33 -1.81 -14.89
N TYR A 647 29.74 -2.98 -15.03
CA TYR A 647 28.62 -3.18 -15.94
C TYR A 647 27.89 -4.48 -15.60
N ARG A 648 26.65 -4.56 -16.06
CA ARG A 648 25.83 -5.76 -16.05
C ARG A 648 25.74 -6.36 -17.44
N ARG A 649 25.57 -7.68 -17.51
CA ARG A 649 25.19 -8.39 -18.73
C ARG A 649 24.21 -9.52 -18.40
N GLY A 650 22.93 -9.31 -18.65
CA GLY A 650 21.88 -10.26 -18.25
C GLY A 650 21.84 -10.47 -16.73
N SER A 651 21.98 -11.71 -16.27
CA SER A 651 22.01 -12.05 -14.83
C SER A 651 23.40 -11.97 -14.19
N LYS A 652 24.41 -11.48 -14.91
CA LYS A 652 25.79 -11.37 -14.42
C LYS A 652 26.17 -9.91 -14.20
N VAL A 653 26.73 -9.62 -13.03
CA VAL A 653 27.28 -8.32 -12.67
C VAL A 653 28.80 -8.43 -12.67
N TYR A 654 29.48 -7.53 -13.38
CA TYR A 654 30.93 -7.53 -13.47
C TYR A 654 31.54 -6.39 -12.64
N VAL A 655 32.51 -6.74 -11.80
CA VAL A 655 33.13 -5.82 -10.84
C VAL A 655 34.65 -5.89 -10.84
N ASP A 656 35.28 -4.87 -10.27
CA ASP A 656 36.71 -4.87 -9.93
C ASP A 656 36.90 -4.84 -8.42
N ARG A 657 37.87 -5.59 -7.87
CA ARG A 657 38.28 -5.40 -6.48
C ARG A 657 38.83 -3.99 -6.29
N THR A 658 38.44 -3.32 -5.22
CA THR A 658 38.94 -1.99 -4.87
C THR A 658 39.19 -1.85 -3.37
N SER A 659 40.07 -0.92 -3.01
CA SER A 659 40.29 -0.49 -1.62
C SER A 659 39.58 0.83 -1.30
N GLU A 660 38.91 1.43 -2.28
CA GLU A 660 38.09 2.63 -2.09
C GLU A 660 36.91 2.33 -1.15
N ARG A 661 36.34 3.37 -0.55
CA ARG A 661 35.16 3.20 0.30
C ARG A 661 33.93 2.94 -0.56
N PRO A 662 33.01 2.08 -0.10
CA PRO A 662 31.71 1.92 -0.74
C PRO A 662 31.01 3.26 -0.93
N THR A 663 30.41 3.46 -2.10
CA THR A 663 29.58 4.62 -2.43
C THR A 663 28.09 4.29 -2.33
N VAL A 664 27.72 2.99 -2.34
CA VAL A 664 26.33 2.54 -2.26
C VAL A 664 26.14 1.49 -1.14
N PRO A 665 25.21 1.67 -0.19
CA PRO A 665 25.06 0.77 0.97
C PRO A 665 24.33 -0.55 0.66
N SER A 666 24.84 -1.68 1.13
CA SER A 666 24.34 -3.05 0.87
C SER A 666 22.88 -3.35 1.26
N TRP A 667 22.25 -2.55 2.13
CA TRP A 667 20.88 -2.75 2.65
C TRP A 667 19.82 -1.80 2.05
N PHE A 668 20.19 -1.07 1.00
CA PHE A 668 19.37 0.03 0.47
C PHE A 668 18.03 -0.42 -0.13
N ALA A 669 17.96 -1.64 -0.66
CA ALA A 669 16.83 -2.14 -1.45
C ALA A 669 15.58 -2.58 -0.65
N GLU A 670 15.69 -2.78 0.68
CA GLU A 670 14.59 -3.34 1.50
C GLU A 670 13.81 -2.29 2.32
N ARG A 671 14.25 -1.02 2.34
CA ARG A 671 13.62 0.00 3.21
C ARG A 671 12.36 0.59 2.57
N LEU A 672 11.29 0.73 3.36
CA LEU A 672 10.08 1.45 2.98
C LEU A 672 10.39 2.95 2.74
N PRO A 673 9.86 3.58 1.68
CA PRO A 673 10.02 5.02 1.45
C PRO A 673 9.03 5.80 2.31
N LEU A 674 9.46 6.95 2.83
CA LEU A 674 8.61 7.93 3.50
C LEU A 674 7.54 8.45 2.54
N SER A 675 6.28 8.51 2.99
CA SER A 675 5.19 9.12 2.22
C SER A 675 5.41 10.62 2.08
N ALA A 676 5.05 11.17 0.92
CA ALA A 676 5.21 12.59 0.64
C ALA A 676 4.37 13.48 1.58
N ASP A 677 3.21 12.99 2.02
CA ASP A 677 2.34 13.75 2.92
C ASP A 677 2.92 13.80 4.34
N LEU A 678 3.32 12.65 4.92
CA LEU A 678 4.04 12.64 6.20
C LEU A 678 5.33 13.47 6.15
N ALA A 679 6.05 13.46 5.03
CA ALA A 679 7.25 14.28 4.87
C ALA A 679 6.94 15.79 4.98
N ARG A 680 5.83 16.25 4.40
CA ARG A 680 5.35 17.64 4.56
C ARG A 680 4.93 17.93 6.00
N GLU A 681 4.24 17.00 6.65
CA GLU A 681 3.88 17.13 8.07
C GLU A 681 5.12 17.24 8.97
N VAL A 682 6.19 16.51 8.64
CA VAL A 682 7.47 16.63 9.36
C VAL A 682 8.08 18.02 9.16
N LEU A 683 8.01 18.60 7.97
CA LEU A 683 8.47 19.98 7.75
C LEU A 683 7.67 20.99 8.60
N GLU A 684 6.35 20.84 8.68
CA GLU A 684 5.50 21.69 9.52
C GLU A 684 5.84 21.53 11.01
N PHE A 685 5.98 20.28 11.48
CA PHE A 685 6.36 19.98 12.85
C PHE A 685 7.75 20.53 13.20
N GLN A 686 8.69 20.48 12.25
CA GLN A 686 10.02 21.12 12.38
C GLN A 686 9.90 22.64 12.51
N ALA A 687 9.10 23.30 11.68
CA ALA A 687 8.88 24.75 11.76
C ALA A 687 8.29 25.15 13.11
N GLU A 688 7.29 24.40 13.59
CA GLU A 688 6.64 24.66 14.87
C GLU A 688 7.59 24.46 16.06
N LEU A 689 8.47 23.47 15.98
CA LEU A 689 9.53 23.23 16.95
C LEU A 689 10.51 24.42 16.98
N LEU A 690 10.95 24.90 15.81
CA LEU A 690 11.87 26.04 15.69
C LEU A 690 11.29 27.32 16.27
N ASP A 691 10.00 27.59 16.02
CA ASP A 691 9.31 28.76 16.58
C ASP A 691 9.30 28.77 18.11
N ARG A 692 9.15 27.59 18.73
CA ARG A 692 9.22 27.43 20.19
C ARG A 692 10.64 27.49 20.73
N LEU A 693 11.60 27.05 19.93
CA LEU A 693 13.02 27.17 20.28
C LEU A 693 13.48 28.63 20.20
N ALA A 694 12.91 29.42 19.29
CA ALA A 694 13.23 30.82 19.08
C ALA A 694 12.65 31.75 20.18
N GLY A 695 13.47 32.70 20.64
CA GLY A 695 13.05 33.81 21.51
C GLY A 695 13.68 33.82 22.91
N ASP A 696 13.53 34.95 23.62
CA ASP A 696 14.12 35.20 24.95
C ASP A 696 13.06 35.21 26.08
N GLY A 697 11.89 34.60 25.84
CA GLY A 697 10.76 34.58 26.77
C GLY A 697 10.68 33.34 27.66
N PRO A 698 9.82 33.35 28.71
CA PRO A 698 9.60 32.18 29.58
C PRO A 698 8.98 30.97 28.85
N ASN A 699 8.42 31.20 27.64
CA ASN A 699 7.82 30.18 26.78
C ASN A 699 8.70 29.89 25.54
N ALA A 700 10.01 30.13 25.62
CA ALA A 700 10.96 29.87 24.53
C ALA A 700 12.11 28.96 24.97
N GLY A 701 12.82 28.39 23.99
CA GLY A 701 14.00 27.55 24.19
C GLY A 701 13.67 26.08 24.49
N PRO A 702 14.68 25.26 24.87
CA PRO A 702 14.52 23.82 25.01
C PRO A 702 13.45 23.39 26.02
N ALA A 703 13.20 24.20 27.06
CA ALA A 703 12.15 23.91 28.03
C ALA A 703 10.73 24.04 27.44
N ALA A 704 10.52 25.04 26.58
CA ALA A 704 9.25 25.24 25.88
C ALA A 704 8.98 24.12 24.86
N VAL A 705 10.01 23.73 24.11
CA VAL A 705 9.94 22.57 23.20
C VAL A 705 9.57 21.30 23.98
N ARG A 706 10.22 21.03 25.13
CA ARG A 706 9.86 19.87 25.96
C ARG A 706 8.46 19.94 26.56
N ALA A 707 7.94 21.13 26.85
CA ALA A 707 6.57 21.27 27.35
C ALA A 707 5.56 20.90 26.26
N TRP A 708 5.76 21.45 25.05
CA TRP A 708 4.93 21.14 23.88
C TRP A 708 5.00 19.68 23.47
N LEU A 709 6.20 19.09 23.40
CA LEU A 709 6.36 17.68 23.01
C LEU A 709 5.64 16.70 23.96
N ARG A 710 5.39 17.08 25.23
CA ARG A 710 4.63 16.26 26.19
C ARG A 710 3.12 16.31 25.99
N GLU A 711 2.63 17.19 25.11
CA GLU A 711 1.22 17.21 24.70
C GLU A 711 0.90 16.05 23.75
N PHE A 712 1.93 15.42 23.18
CA PHE A 712 1.83 14.26 22.30
C PHE A 712 2.20 12.96 23.05
N PRO A 713 1.82 11.78 22.51
CA PRO A 713 2.08 10.46 23.10
C PRO A 713 3.55 10.05 22.97
N LEU A 714 4.45 10.77 23.64
CA LEU A 714 5.89 10.56 23.59
C LEU A 714 6.44 10.28 24.99
N ASP A 715 7.30 9.28 25.09
CA ASP A 715 8.00 9.01 26.34
C ASP A 715 9.01 10.14 26.70
N GLY A 716 9.40 10.18 27.96
CA GLY A 716 10.32 11.20 28.45
C GLY A 716 11.70 11.19 27.76
N ASN A 717 12.16 10.03 27.28
CA ASN A 717 13.42 9.94 26.54
C ASN A 717 13.31 10.59 25.16
N SER A 718 12.22 10.34 24.42
CA SER A 718 11.97 10.91 23.09
C SER A 718 11.87 12.42 23.16
N VAL A 719 11.13 12.95 24.15
CA VAL A 719 11.02 14.40 24.42
C VAL A 719 12.39 15.03 24.65
N ARG A 720 13.25 14.41 25.47
CA ARG A 720 14.60 14.92 25.75
C ARG A 720 15.52 14.83 24.54
N ALA A 721 15.50 13.70 23.82
CA ALA A 721 16.32 13.47 22.64
C ALA A 721 16.04 14.50 21.53
N LEU A 722 14.75 14.72 21.23
CA LEU A 722 14.32 15.68 20.21
C LEU A 722 14.70 17.12 20.58
N ALA A 723 14.34 17.55 21.80
CA ALA A 723 14.64 18.91 22.24
C ALA A 723 16.15 19.19 22.23
N ARG A 724 16.98 18.22 22.66
CA ARG A 724 18.43 18.33 22.63
C ARG A 724 18.98 18.39 21.21
N MET A 725 18.51 17.50 20.33
CA MET A 725 18.98 17.43 18.94
C MET A 725 18.78 18.75 18.18
N TYR A 726 17.61 19.37 18.32
CA TYR A 726 17.33 20.65 17.64
C TYR A 726 17.99 21.84 18.33
N ASP A 727 18.17 21.83 19.66
CA ASP A 727 18.97 22.85 20.35
C ASP A 727 20.42 22.83 19.86
N GLU A 728 21.05 21.65 19.81
CA GLU A 728 22.41 21.48 19.29
C GLU A 728 22.51 21.92 17.82
N GLN A 729 21.54 21.55 16.97
CA GLN A 729 21.49 21.98 15.58
C GLN A 729 21.48 23.51 15.45
N VAL A 730 20.56 24.17 16.16
CA VAL A 730 20.35 25.62 16.06
C VAL A 730 21.54 26.39 16.64
N ARG A 731 22.17 25.89 17.70
CA ARG A 731 23.37 26.50 18.26
C ARG A 731 24.60 26.34 17.36
N TYR A 732 24.70 25.24 16.62
CA TYR A 732 25.81 24.94 15.72
C TYR A 732 25.70 25.68 14.39
N ALA A 733 24.60 25.46 13.65
CA ALA A 733 24.45 25.92 12.27
C ALA A 733 23.43 27.05 12.08
N GLY A 734 22.69 27.40 13.14
CA GLY A 734 21.61 28.39 13.10
C GLY A 734 20.24 27.77 12.79
N PRO A 735 19.13 28.45 13.15
CA PRO A 735 17.77 27.98 12.82
C PRO A 735 17.52 27.90 11.31
N GLU A 736 18.24 28.70 10.52
CA GLU A 736 18.15 28.69 9.07
C GLU A 736 18.82 27.48 8.39
N ALA A 737 19.59 26.69 9.14
CA ALA A 737 20.14 25.41 8.69
C ALA A 737 19.18 24.23 8.94
N VAL A 738 17.89 24.51 9.08
CA VAL A 738 16.84 23.49 9.22
C VAL A 738 15.81 23.67 8.12
N SER A 739 15.54 22.60 7.36
CA SER A 739 14.50 22.62 6.34
C SER A 739 13.12 22.77 6.97
N THR A 740 12.29 23.56 6.30
CA THR A 740 10.93 23.95 6.72
C THR A 740 10.04 24.01 5.48
N PRO A 741 8.71 24.17 5.59
CA PRO A 741 7.83 24.18 4.42
C PRO A 741 8.18 25.25 3.38
N ASP A 742 8.90 26.30 3.78
CA ASP A 742 9.34 27.43 2.96
C ASP A 742 10.88 27.44 2.72
N ARG A 743 11.61 26.37 3.06
CA ARG A 743 13.08 26.34 2.99
C ARG A 743 13.69 24.97 2.72
N LEU A 744 14.58 24.91 1.74
CA LEU A 744 15.58 23.86 1.55
C LEU A 744 16.94 24.31 2.08
N VAL A 745 17.74 23.37 2.58
CA VAL A 745 19.08 23.65 3.11
C VAL A 745 20.12 22.80 2.40
N VAL A 746 21.21 23.44 1.98
CA VAL A 746 22.41 22.80 1.44
C VAL A 746 23.56 23.09 2.39
N GLU A 747 24.09 22.06 3.04
CA GLU A 747 25.33 22.16 3.82
C GLU A 747 26.53 21.75 2.95
N GLU A 748 27.58 22.57 2.91
CA GLU A 748 28.85 22.29 2.25
C GLU A 748 29.94 22.01 3.30
N GLU A 749 30.49 20.80 3.28
CA GLU A 749 31.66 20.40 4.08
C GLU A 749 32.90 20.34 3.19
N LEU A 750 33.97 20.98 3.64
CA LEU A 750 35.29 20.92 3.01
C LEU A 750 36.19 19.92 3.72
N ASP A 751 36.01 18.63 3.46
CA ASP A 751 36.85 17.58 4.04
C ASP A 751 38.26 17.59 3.43
N ARG A 752 39.16 18.30 4.11
CA ARG A 752 40.58 18.39 3.76
C ARG A 752 41.34 17.11 4.09
N ASN A 753 40.83 16.26 4.98
CA ASN A 753 41.49 15.01 5.36
C ASN A 753 41.33 13.96 4.24
N GLU A 754 40.12 13.85 3.68
CA GLU A 754 39.83 12.95 2.57
C GLU A 754 39.96 13.60 1.18
N TYR A 755 40.28 14.89 1.15
CA TYR A 755 40.34 15.68 -0.08
C TYR A 755 39.03 15.63 -0.88
N LYS A 756 37.91 15.71 -0.16
CA LYS A 756 36.56 15.72 -0.72
C LYS A 756 35.86 17.03 -0.39
N ARG A 757 34.99 17.45 -1.30
CA ARG A 757 33.94 18.44 -1.07
C ARG A 757 32.65 17.64 -0.97
N ARG A 758 31.98 17.72 0.19
CA ARG A 758 30.70 17.05 0.42
C ARG A 758 29.59 18.07 0.50
N PHE A 759 28.42 17.70 0.00
CA PHE A 759 27.20 18.46 0.16
C PHE A 759 26.14 17.58 0.82
N TYR A 760 25.41 18.13 1.80
CA TYR A 760 24.25 17.51 2.41
C TYR A 760 23.02 18.36 2.09
N VAL A 761 22.16 17.84 1.23
CA VAL A 761 20.94 18.53 0.80
C VAL A 761 19.79 18.03 1.66
N HIS A 762 19.31 18.88 2.57
CA HIS A 762 18.17 18.58 3.44
C HIS A 762 16.87 18.86 2.70
N SER A 763 16.24 17.78 2.26
CA SER A 763 15.03 17.77 1.45
C SER A 763 14.08 16.71 1.99
N VAL A 764 13.16 17.11 2.86
CA VAL A 764 12.24 16.20 3.57
C VAL A 764 10.97 16.03 2.74
N TYR A 765 11.11 15.36 1.59
CA TYR A 765 10.01 15.04 0.66
C TYR A 765 9.94 13.53 0.34
N GLY A 766 10.72 12.71 1.04
CA GLY A 766 10.75 11.26 0.87
C GLY A 766 11.72 10.79 -0.21
N ARG A 767 12.09 9.51 -0.15
CA ARG A 767 13.19 8.98 -0.99
C ARG A 767 12.91 9.01 -2.48
N ARG A 768 11.66 8.82 -2.92
CA ARG A 768 11.30 8.84 -4.35
C ARG A 768 11.60 10.20 -4.97
N PHE A 769 11.13 11.26 -4.32
CA PHE A 769 11.43 12.64 -4.67
C PHE A 769 12.95 12.90 -4.64
N ASN A 770 13.63 12.49 -3.56
CA ASN A 770 15.06 12.78 -3.41
C ASN A 770 15.94 12.02 -4.41
N ASP A 771 15.55 10.81 -4.84
CA ASP A 771 16.25 10.07 -5.89
C ASP A 771 16.14 10.82 -7.23
N GLY A 772 14.93 11.23 -7.60
CA GLY A 772 14.71 12.04 -8.81
C GLY A 772 15.44 13.37 -8.77
N LEU A 773 15.32 14.13 -7.68
CA LEU A 773 16.00 15.42 -7.53
C LEU A 773 17.52 15.27 -7.52
N SER A 774 18.05 14.24 -6.84
CA SER A 774 19.50 14.03 -6.78
C SER A 774 20.09 13.73 -8.16
N ARG A 775 19.35 13.06 -9.05
CA ARG A 775 19.79 12.76 -10.43
C ARG A 775 19.90 14.03 -11.25
N LEU A 776 18.91 14.92 -11.17
CA LEU A 776 18.95 16.23 -11.83
C LEU A 776 20.14 17.06 -11.34
N VAL A 777 20.33 17.13 -10.02
CA VAL A 777 21.43 17.89 -9.43
C VAL A 777 22.77 17.25 -9.77
N ALA A 778 22.91 15.93 -9.71
CA ALA A 778 24.15 15.23 -10.03
C ALA A 778 24.53 15.40 -11.51
N ALA A 779 23.58 15.33 -12.44
CA ALA A 779 23.80 15.61 -13.86
C ALA A 779 24.30 17.05 -14.05
N ALA A 780 23.63 18.04 -13.45
CA ALA A 780 24.04 19.44 -13.53
C ALA A 780 25.43 19.70 -12.88
N VAL A 781 25.77 19.01 -11.80
CA VAL A 781 27.10 19.09 -11.16
C VAL A 781 28.16 18.46 -12.07
N ALA A 782 27.89 17.28 -12.64
CA ALA A 782 28.82 16.58 -13.54
C ALA A 782 29.14 17.46 -14.76
N ASP A 783 28.13 18.06 -15.38
CA ASP A 783 28.29 18.96 -16.53
C ASP A 783 29.12 20.21 -16.21
N ARG A 784 28.95 20.79 -15.00
CA ARG A 784 29.68 21.99 -14.57
C ARG A 784 31.11 21.69 -14.12
N THR A 785 31.42 20.47 -13.68
CA THR A 785 32.69 20.15 -13.02
C THR A 785 33.59 19.16 -13.77
N ASP A 786 33.06 18.45 -14.76
CA ASP A 786 33.73 17.35 -15.47
C ASP A 786 34.32 16.33 -14.48
N ALA A 787 33.49 15.96 -13.49
CA ALA A 787 33.85 15.04 -12.42
C ALA A 787 32.68 14.10 -12.10
N ASN A 788 33.02 12.87 -11.74
CA ASN A 788 32.03 11.93 -11.20
C ASN A 788 31.56 12.44 -9.84
N VAL A 789 30.24 12.41 -9.65
CA VAL A 789 29.57 12.80 -8.41
C VAL A 789 29.08 11.54 -7.74
N ALA A 790 29.59 11.23 -6.55
CA ALA A 790 29.00 10.16 -5.75
C ALA A 790 27.72 10.68 -5.09
N VAL A 791 26.64 9.92 -5.19
CA VAL A 791 25.31 10.29 -4.67
C VAL A 791 24.86 9.22 -3.70
N ALA A 792 24.36 9.62 -2.54
CA ALA A 792 23.60 8.73 -1.65
C ALA A 792 22.29 9.41 -1.23
N VAL A 793 21.19 8.65 -1.26
CA VAL A 793 19.83 9.19 -1.14
C VAL A 793 19.15 8.63 0.10
N ALA A 794 18.43 9.47 0.84
CA ALA A 794 17.59 9.09 1.97
C ALA A 794 16.23 9.77 1.91
N ASP A 795 15.37 9.43 2.87
CA ASP A 795 14.02 10.01 2.96
C ASP A 795 14.04 11.51 3.31
N ARG A 796 15.07 11.96 4.03
CA ARG A 796 15.22 13.35 4.49
C ARG A 796 16.16 14.21 3.64
N GLY A 797 16.72 13.66 2.57
CA GLY A 797 17.67 14.38 1.72
C GLY A 797 18.59 13.46 0.95
N PHE A 798 19.64 14.05 0.37
CA PHE A 798 20.70 13.31 -0.30
C PHE A 798 22.04 13.99 -0.10
N SER A 799 23.11 13.22 -0.26
CA SER A 799 24.48 13.68 -0.14
C SER A 799 25.21 13.57 -1.48
N LEU A 800 26.03 14.57 -1.79
CA LEU A 800 26.90 14.57 -2.96
C LEU A 800 28.37 14.63 -2.52
N ALA A 801 29.25 13.86 -3.14
CA ALA A 801 30.69 13.95 -2.89
C ALA A 801 31.49 14.03 -4.19
N LEU A 802 32.43 14.95 -4.23
CA LEU A 802 33.31 15.22 -5.37
C LEU A 802 34.72 15.63 -4.88
N PRO A 803 35.76 15.56 -5.71
CA PRO A 803 37.11 15.97 -5.31
C PRO A 803 37.16 17.43 -4.86
N LEU A 804 37.90 17.72 -3.78
CA LEU A 804 37.93 19.05 -3.12
C LEU A 804 38.29 20.22 -4.07
N ASN A 805 39.07 19.96 -5.13
CA ASN A 805 39.48 20.98 -6.10
C ASN A 805 38.38 21.35 -7.12
N ARG A 806 37.28 20.60 -7.17
CA ARG A 806 36.13 20.87 -8.04
C ARG A 806 35.18 21.81 -7.32
N LYS A 807 35.09 23.05 -7.80
CA LYS A 807 34.21 24.08 -7.23
C LYS A 807 32.86 24.03 -7.91
N VAL A 808 31.81 23.96 -7.12
CA VAL A 808 30.42 23.97 -7.57
C VAL A 808 29.56 24.60 -6.49
N ASP A 809 28.45 25.21 -6.89
CA ASP A 809 27.46 25.82 -6.01
C ASP A 809 26.14 25.04 -6.19
N VAL A 810 25.88 24.10 -5.29
CA VAL A 810 24.72 23.22 -5.35
C VAL A 810 23.43 23.97 -5.05
N ALA A 811 23.44 24.93 -4.12
CA ALA A 811 22.29 25.77 -3.83
C ALA A 811 21.86 26.57 -5.06
N ARG A 812 22.83 27.13 -5.80
CA ARG A 812 22.55 27.78 -7.08
C ARG A 812 22.06 26.81 -8.15
N ILE A 813 22.57 25.59 -8.23
CA ILE A 813 22.06 24.58 -9.16
C ILE A 813 20.57 24.34 -8.90
N LEU A 814 20.19 24.10 -7.64
CA LEU A 814 18.79 23.92 -7.26
C LEU A 814 17.92 25.13 -7.64
N ALA A 815 18.42 26.35 -7.45
CA ALA A 815 17.73 27.58 -7.82
C ALA A 815 17.66 27.83 -9.35
N ASP A 816 18.58 27.26 -10.13
CA ASP A 816 18.65 27.39 -11.58
C ASP A 816 17.82 26.32 -12.31
N LEU A 817 17.27 25.30 -11.62
CA LEU A 817 16.42 24.27 -12.24
C LEU A 817 15.14 24.91 -12.80
N ASP A 818 14.75 24.52 -14.03
CA ASP A 818 13.57 25.04 -14.69
C ASP A 818 12.38 24.07 -14.48
N PRO A 819 11.29 24.50 -13.81
CA PRO A 819 10.12 23.64 -13.59
C PRO A 819 9.45 23.17 -14.90
N GLU A 820 9.62 23.88 -16.01
CA GLU A 820 9.05 23.49 -17.31
C GLU A 820 9.81 22.32 -17.96
N THR A 821 11.11 22.17 -17.68
CA THR A 821 11.97 21.13 -18.29
C THR A 821 12.25 19.94 -17.38
N VAL A 822 11.90 19.98 -16.09
CA VAL A 822 12.15 18.90 -15.10
C VAL A 822 11.87 17.49 -15.65
N ARG A 823 10.75 17.30 -16.36
CA ARG A 823 10.39 15.99 -16.92
C ARG A 823 11.35 15.53 -18.02
N GLU A 824 11.74 16.44 -18.91
CA GLU A 824 12.66 16.16 -20.02
C GLU A 824 14.09 15.94 -19.49
N ASP A 825 14.53 16.79 -18.56
CA ASP A 825 15.86 16.69 -17.93
C ASP A 825 15.99 15.38 -17.13
N LEU A 826 14.95 15.00 -16.39
CA LEU A 826 14.96 13.74 -15.65
C LEU A 826 14.89 12.53 -16.59
N ARG A 827 14.15 12.65 -17.71
CA ARG A 827 14.13 11.64 -18.77
C ARG A 827 15.52 11.44 -19.38
N GLU A 828 16.31 12.50 -19.54
CA GLU A 828 17.70 12.43 -19.99
C GLU A 828 18.61 11.80 -18.92
N ALA A 829 18.47 12.23 -17.66
CA ALA A 829 19.29 11.75 -16.54
C ALA A 829 19.16 10.25 -16.27
N VAL A 830 18.03 9.61 -16.62
CA VAL A 830 17.83 8.15 -16.47
C VAL A 830 18.30 7.35 -17.67
N GLN A 831 18.70 7.98 -18.79
CA GLN A 831 19.16 7.26 -19.97
C GLN A 831 20.43 6.45 -19.69
N GLY A 832 20.49 5.23 -20.22
CA GLY A 832 21.65 4.35 -20.03
C GLY A 832 21.79 3.73 -18.64
N THR A 833 20.90 4.04 -17.69
CA THR A 833 20.90 3.45 -16.34
C THR A 833 20.33 2.02 -16.33
N ASP A 834 20.74 1.21 -15.34
CA ASP A 834 20.15 -0.11 -15.10
C ASP A 834 18.67 0.00 -14.67
N LEU A 835 18.31 1.10 -14.01
CA LEU A 835 16.93 1.43 -13.65
C LEU A 835 16.02 1.48 -14.89
N LEU A 836 16.42 2.21 -15.95
CA LEU A 836 15.66 2.23 -17.21
C LEU A 836 15.52 0.84 -17.83
N GLN A 837 16.59 0.06 -17.86
CA GLN A 837 16.59 -1.28 -18.45
C GLN A 837 15.64 -2.23 -17.70
N ARG A 838 15.62 -2.15 -16.36
CA ARG A 838 14.74 -2.96 -15.53
C ARG A 838 13.27 -2.66 -15.81
N TYR A 839 12.88 -1.39 -15.77
CA TYR A 839 11.47 -1.02 -15.97
C TYR A 839 11.03 -1.26 -17.41
N PHE A 840 11.90 -1.05 -18.39
CA PHE A 840 11.60 -1.44 -19.77
C PHE A 840 11.32 -2.94 -19.89
N ARG A 841 12.10 -3.81 -19.21
CA ARG A 841 11.81 -5.25 -19.18
C ARG A 841 10.43 -5.53 -18.57
N ILE A 842 10.13 -4.90 -17.44
CA ILE A 842 8.87 -5.08 -16.72
C ILE A 842 7.69 -4.71 -17.62
N ASP A 843 7.71 -3.53 -18.24
CA ASP A 843 6.61 -3.05 -19.09
C ASP A 843 6.56 -3.75 -20.45
N ALA A 844 7.69 -4.19 -20.99
CA ALA A 844 7.73 -5.07 -22.15
C ALA A 844 7.09 -6.45 -21.84
N GLY A 845 7.26 -6.96 -20.62
CA GLY A 845 6.58 -8.17 -20.15
C GLY A 845 5.07 -7.95 -20.03
N ARG A 846 4.66 -6.90 -19.28
CA ARG A 846 3.26 -6.55 -19.04
C ARG A 846 2.50 -6.21 -20.33
N SER A 847 3.13 -5.52 -21.28
CA SER A 847 2.54 -5.18 -22.59
C SER A 847 2.51 -6.35 -23.59
N LEU A 848 2.90 -7.56 -23.17
CA LEU A 848 2.99 -8.76 -24.00
C LEU A 848 4.01 -8.65 -25.16
N MET A 849 4.92 -7.68 -25.10
CA MET A 849 6.05 -7.56 -26.04
C MET A 849 7.01 -8.74 -25.85
N ILE A 850 7.32 -9.06 -24.59
CA ILE A 850 8.13 -10.19 -24.18
C ILE A 850 7.21 -11.21 -23.50
N LEU A 851 6.96 -12.34 -24.16
CA LEU A 851 6.17 -13.42 -23.57
C LEU A 851 7.01 -14.22 -22.57
N LYS A 852 6.61 -14.22 -21.30
CA LYS A 852 7.16 -15.07 -20.24
C LYS A 852 6.92 -16.55 -20.55
N ARG A 853 5.69 -16.91 -20.92
CA ARG A 853 5.30 -18.28 -21.25
C ARG A 853 4.83 -18.39 -22.70
N TYR A 854 5.44 -19.29 -23.45
CA TYR A 854 5.09 -19.53 -24.85
C TYR A 854 5.33 -20.99 -25.25
N LYS A 855 4.30 -21.66 -25.80
CA LYS A 855 4.37 -23.06 -26.29
C LYS A 855 4.95 -24.06 -25.27
N GLY A 856 4.64 -23.87 -23.98
CA GLY A 856 5.14 -24.74 -22.90
C GLY A 856 6.56 -24.42 -22.43
N TYR A 857 7.22 -23.43 -23.03
CA TYR A 857 8.47 -22.86 -22.53
C TYR A 857 8.19 -21.68 -21.61
N GLU A 858 8.94 -21.59 -20.51
CA GLU A 858 8.92 -20.46 -19.59
C GLU A 858 10.29 -19.79 -19.56
N LYS A 859 10.34 -18.51 -19.93
CA LYS A 859 11.55 -17.69 -19.86
C LYS A 859 11.82 -17.31 -18.41
N SER A 860 13.04 -17.60 -17.95
CA SER A 860 13.58 -17.03 -16.72
C SER A 860 13.66 -15.50 -16.80
N ALA A 861 13.67 -14.83 -15.65
CA ALA A 861 13.82 -13.38 -15.60
C ALA A 861 15.14 -12.90 -16.27
N ALA A 862 16.20 -13.69 -16.16
CA ALA A 862 17.47 -13.46 -16.85
C ALA A 862 17.32 -13.45 -18.39
N GLU A 863 16.58 -14.40 -18.97
CA GLU A 863 16.32 -14.45 -20.42
C GLU A 863 15.40 -13.31 -20.87
N GLN A 864 14.46 -12.90 -20.01
CA GLN A 864 13.64 -11.72 -20.25
C GLN A 864 14.50 -10.46 -20.27
N GLN A 865 15.45 -10.31 -19.34
CA GLN A 865 16.39 -9.18 -19.30
C GLN A 865 17.22 -9.08 -20.58
N VAL A 866 17.84 -10.18 -21.04
CA VAL A 866 18.60 -10.18 -22.30
C VAL A 866 17.72 -9.80 -23.49
N SER A 867 16.46 -10.27 -23.51
CA SER A 867 15.50 -9.88 -24.55
C SER A 867 15.20 -8.38 -24.50
N ALA A 868 15.01 -7.82 -23.30
CA ALA A 868 14.71 -6.41 -23.08
C ALA A 868 15.88 -5.50 -23.47
N GLU A 869 17.12 -5.83 -23.11
CA GLU A 869 18.33 -5.09 -23.49
C GLU A 869 18.44 -4.93 -25.02
N MET A 870 18.19 -6.02 -25.77
CA MET A 870 18.22 -5.99 -27.24
C MET A 870 17.07 -5.19 -27.87
N LEU A 871 15.94 -5.10 -27.18
CA LEU A 871 14.75 -4.41 -27.65
C LEU A 871 14.74 -2.93 -27.26
N LEU A 872 15.38 -2.54 -26.16
CA LEU A 872 15.41 -1.16 -25.67
C LEU A 872 16.07 -0.23 -26.67
N SER A 873 17.24 -0.60 -27.21
CA SER A 873 17.92 0.23 -28.22
C SER A 873 17.08 0.39 -29.48
N PHE A 874 16.37 -0.67 -29.89
CA PHE A 874 15.47 -0.62 -31.03
C PHE A 874 14.22 0.23 -30.74
N ALA A 875 13.65 0.11 -29.55
CA ALA A 875 12.50 0.89 -29.12
C ALA A 875 12.81 2.39 -29.01
N ALA A 876 14.04 2.75 -28.62
CA ALA A 876 14.51 4.13 -28.57
C ALA A 876 14.57 4.80 -29.95
N ASP A 877 14.75 4.03 -31.03
CA ASP A 877 14.74 4.54 -32.40
C ASP A 877 13.30 4.70 -32.97
N LEU A 878 12.28 4.19 -32.25
CA LEU A 878 10.89 4.28 -32.68
C LEU A 878 10.21 5.53 -32.11
N GLU A 879 9.65 6.34 -33.00
CA GLU A 879 8.90 7.54 -32.62
C GLU A 879 7.62 7.18 -31.87
N GLU A 880 7.46 7.75 -30.66
CA GLU A 880 6.26 7.59 -29.84
C GLU A 880 5.89 6.12 -29.55
N PHE A 881 6.87 5.27 -29.21
CA PHE A 881 6.61 3.86 -28.93
C PHE A 881 5.95 3.65 -27.56
N ALA A 882 4.70 3.15 -27.55
CA ALA A 882 3.86 3.05 -26.35
C ALA A 882 4.53 2.36 -25.15
N VAL A 883 5.30 1.29 -25.37
CA VAL A 883 5.97 0.55 -24.28
C VAL A 883 7.10 1.38 -23.65
N LEU A 884 7.84 2.14 -24.47
CA LEU A 884 8.90 3.01 -23.98
C LEU A 884 8.34 4.24 -23.27
N GLU A 885 7.27 4.84 -23.80
CA GLU A 885 6.58 5.94 -23.13
C GLU A 885 5.98 5.51 -21.79
N GLU A 886 5.45 4.30 -21.69
CA GLU A 886 5.04 3.73 -20.40
C GLU A 886 6.20 3.55 -19.43
N THR A 887 7.34 3.09 -19.94
CA THR A 887 8.55 2.92 -19.11
C THR A 887 8.97 4.25 -18.50
N TYR A 888 9.01 5.31 -19.30
CA TYR A 888 9.32 6.64 -18.78
C TYR A 888 8.23 7.17 -17.86
N ARG A 889 6.95 6.94 -18.17
CA ARG A 889 5.85 7.31 -17.28
C ARG A 889 5.98 6.64 -15.90
N GLU A 890 6.16 5.31 -15.84
CA GLU A 890 6.32 4.58 -14.56
C GLU A 890 7.55 5.03 -13.78
N LEU A 891 8.68 5.24 -14.46
CA LEU A 891 9.89 5.71 -13.81
C LEU A 891 9.75 7.12 -13.24
N LEU A 892 9.35 8.07 -14.09
CA LEU A 892 9.34 9.48 -13.73
C LEU A 892 8.24 9.77 -12.70
N GLU A 893 7.04 9.22 -12.87
CA GLU A 893 5.91 9.51 -11.99
C GLU A 893 5.89 8.59 -10.77
N ASP A 894 5.90 7.26 -10.94
CA ASP A 894 5.67 6.34 -9.83
C ASP A 894 6.92 6.13 -8.95
N ARG A 895 8.12 6.30 -9.53
CA ARG A 895 9.40 6.00 -8.85
C ARG A 895 10.21 7.22 -8.47
N LEU A 896 10.20 8.27 -9.27
CA LEU A 896 11.04 9.45 -9.08
C LEU A 896 10.25 10.72 -8.73
N ASP A 897 8.91 10.65 -8.61
CA ASP A 897 8.03 11.75 -8.21
C ASP A 897 8.30 13.07 -8.98
N VAL A 898 8.30 12.97 -10.31
CA VAL A 898 8.57 14.10 -11.21
C VAL A 898 7.61 15.28 -10.98
N GLU A 899 6.36 15.00 -10.60
CA GLU A 899 5.37 16.05 -10.32
C GLU A 899 5.65 16.77 -9.01
N GLY A 900 6.02 16.05 -7.95
CA GLY A 900 6.51 16.65 -6.71
C GLY A 900 7.75 17.51 -6.95
N ILE A 901 8.72 17.01 -7.73
CA ILE A 901 9.93 17.77 -8.08
C ILE A 901 9.56 19.05 -8.83
N ARG A 902 8.68 18.97 -9.82
CA ARG A 902 8.19 20.13 -10.58
C ARG A 902 7.52 21.15 -9.68
N GLU A 903 6.70 20.72 -8.73
CA GLU A 903 6.04 21.59 -7.74
C GLU A 903 7.09 22.35 -6.91
N ILE A 904 8.05 21.64 -6.33
CA ILE A 904 9.07 22.22 -5.45
C ILE A 904 10.02 23.15 -6.21
N VAL A 905 10.50 22.74 -7.39
CA VAL A 905 11.33 23.59 -8.27
C VAL A 905 10.54 24.84 -8.69
N GLY A 906 9.24 24.70 -8.97
CA GLY A 906 8.35 25.83 -9.25
C GLY A 906 8.28 26.82 -8.10
N ARG A 907 8.15 26.34 -6.86
CA ARG A 907 8.16 27.19 -5.66
C ARG A 907 9.50 27.89 -5.45
N VAL A 908 10.62 27.22 -5.72
CA VAL A 908 11.96 27.84 -5.69
C VAL A 908 12.07 28.96 -6.73
N SER A 909 11.67 28.68 -7.98
CA SER A 909 11.70 29.65 -9.09
C SER A 909 10.80 30.87 -8.83
N ALA A 910 9.65 30.67 -8.18
CA ALA A 910 8.74 31.74 -7.76
C ALA A 910 9.24 32.55 -6.55
N GLY A 911 10.21 32.03 -5.78
CA GLY A 911 10.69 32.62 -4.53
C GLY A 911 9.84 32.29 -3.30
N ASP A 912 8.92 31.33 -3.41
CA ASP A 912 8.05 30.83 -2.32
C ASP A 912 8.74 29.75 -1.45
N LEU A 913 9.90 29.26 -1.90
CA LEU A 913 10.76 28.32 -1.18
C LEU A 913 12.21 28.81 -1.28
N ALA A 914 12.81 29.17 -0.16
CA ALA A 914 14.20 29.58 -0.10
C ALA A 914 15.16 28.38 -0.22
N VAL A 915 16.32 28.58 -0.86
CA VAL A 915 17.42 27.61 -0.85
C VAL A 915 18.58 28.22 -0.08
N GLU A 916 18.77 27.78 1.16
CA GLU A 916 19.83 28.26 2.04
C GLU A 916 21.11 27.46 1.84
N HIS A 917 22.25 28.15 1.77
CA HIS A 917 23.57 27.53 1.68
C HIS A 917 24.37 27.82 2.96
N ARG A 918 24.91 26.76 3.57
CA ARG A 918 25.70 26.82 4.79
C ARG A 918 27.03 26.09 4.59
N VAL A 919 28.14 26.77 4.85
CA VAL A 919 29.45 26.12 4.88
C VAL A 919 29.73 25.74 6.32
N VAL A 920 30.05 24.48 6.56
CA VAL A 920 30.28 23.92 7.90
C VAL A 920 31.63 23.22 7.97
N ASP A 921 32.26 23.24 9.15
CA ASP A 921 33.54 22.57 9.39
C ASP A 921 33.37 21.06 9.70
N SER A 922 32.17 20.66 10.13
CA SER A 922 31.73 19.28 10.35
C SER A 922 30.25 19.18 9.95
N PRO A 923 29.73 18.01 9.54
CA PRO A 923 28.30 17.84 9.32
C PRO A 923 27.52 18.33 10.55
N SER A 924 26.39 19.02 10.36
CA SER A 924 25.54 19.43 11.47
C SER A 924 24.83 18.23 12.13
N PRO A 925 24.30 18.36 13.37
CA PRO A 925 23.51 17.30 13.99
C PRO A 925 22.44 16.67 13.08
N LEU A 926 21.68 17.46 12.31
CA LEU A 926 20.68 16.93 11.39
C LEU A 926 21.27 16.32 10.10
N ALA A 927 22.54 16.59 9.80
CA ALA A 927 23.25 16.04 8.65
C ALA A 927 23.99 14.73 8.95
N PHE A 928 24.09 14.32 10.23
CA PHE A 928 24.84 13.12 10.62
C PHE A 928 24.44 11.86 9.84
N GLY A 929 23.13 11.58 9.70
CA GLY A 929 22.66 10.46 8.90
C GLY A 929 23.05 10.56 7.43
N LEU A 930 22.91 11.73 6.82
CA LEU A 930 23.32 11.95 5.43
C LEU A 930 24.84 11.80 5.25
N ALA A 931 25.62 12.21 6.25
CA ALA A 931 27.07 12.09 6.26
C ALA A 931 27.53 10.64 6.37
N THR A 932 26.90 9.84 7.24
CA THR A 932 27.27 8.42 7.40
C THR A 932 26.84 7.56 6.21
N LEU A 933 25.80 7.93 5.45
CA LEU A 933 25.37 7.20 4.25
C LEU A 933 26.46 7.07 3.16
N VAL A 934 27.30 8.10 3.00
CA VAL A 934 28.42 8.08 2.02
C VAL A 934 29.59 7.24 2.53
N ASP A 935 29.67 6.99 3.84
CA ASP A 935 30.80 6.37 4.51
C ASP A 935 30.50 4.93 5.02
N SER A 936 29.26 4.43 4.87
CA SER A 936 28.71 3.37 5.72
C SER A 936 29.21 1.94 5.47
N ASP A 937 29.67 1.55 4.28
CA ASP A 937 29.74 0.11 3.98
C ASP A 937 31.10 -0.57 4.28
N THR A 938 31.98 0.06 5.06
CA THR A 938 33.21 -0.58 5.58
C THR A 938 33.27 -0.76 7.08
N VAL A 939 32.22 -0.37 7.78
CA VAL A 939 32.30 -0.09 9.19
C VAL A 939 31.45 -1.08 9.96
N ILE A 940 32.08 -1.80 10.88
CA ILE A 940 31.37 -2.60 11.88
C ILE A 940 30.43 -1.62 12.60
N ALA A 941 29.24 -2.05 13.07
CA ALA A 941 28.29 -1.19 13.79
C ALA A 941 28.93 -0.29 14.89
N ASP A 942 30.08 -0.72 15.43
CA ASP A 942 30.91 0.01 16.39
C ASP A 942 31.66 1.23 15.79
N ASP A 943 32.12 1.21 14.53
CA ASP A 943 32.78 2.39 13.94
C ASP A 943 31.77 3.45 13.46
N GLU A 944 30.50 3.11 13.17
CA GLU A 944 29.46 4.11 12.83
C GLU A 944 29.13 4.94 14.06
N SER A 945 28.96 4.25 15.20
CA SER A 945 28.81 4.88 16.51
C SER A 945 30.05 5.70 16.90
N ALA A 946 31.25 5.33 16.41
CA ALA A 946 32.46 6.12 16.61
C ALA A 946 32.49 7.38 15.75
N VAL A 947 32.12 7.28 14.46
CA VAL A 947 32.02 8.41 13.53
C VAL A 947 30.96 9.42 14.00
N LEU A 948 29.79 8.96 14.44
CA LEU A 948 28.74 9.82 14.99
C LEU A 948 29.22 10.58 16.23
N ARG A 949 29.94 9.89 17.15
CA ARG A 949 30.55 10.53 18.32
C ARG A 949 31.64 11.53 17.94
N GLU A 950 32.41 11.26 16.88
CA GLU A 950 33.41 12.19 16.37
C GLU A 950 32.78 13.46 15.79
N PHE A 951 31.75 13.32 14.94
CA PHE A 951 31.00 14.45 14.42
C PHE A 951 30.36 15.26 15.56
N HIS A 952 29.73 14.59 16.52
CA HIS A 952 29.15 15.23 17.69
C HIS A 952 30.19 15.96 18.54
N ALA A 953 31.36 15.36 18.78
CA ALA A 953 32.43 16.01 19.53
C ALA A 953 32.91 17.31 18.87
N ARG A 954 33.01 17.35 17.54
CA ARG A 954 33.36 18.56 16.78
C ARG A 954 32.27 19.63 16.90
N VAL A 955 31.00 19.23 16.82
CA VAL A 955 29.85 20.13 17.03
C VAL A 955 29.90 20.74 18.44
N MET A 956 30.11 19.92 19.47
CA MET A 956 30.17 20.37 20.86
C MET A 956 31.33 21.34 21.11
N GLU A 957 32.51 21.05 20.54
CA GLU A 957 33.67 21.94 20.60
C GLU A 957 33.37 23.32 20.01
N GLU A 958 32.65 23.38 18.88
CA GLU A 958 32.32 24.62 18.19
C GLU A 958 31.25 25.46 18.93
N ILE A 959 30.25 24.82 19.55
CA ILE A 959 29.22 25.53 20.35
C ILE A 959 29.69 25.90 21.77
N GLY A 960 30.95 25.61 22.12
CA GLY A 960 31.58 26.03 23.38
C GLY A 960 31.22 25.20 24.61
N GLU A 961 30.75 23.97 24.42
CA GLU A 961 30.44 23.02 25.50
C GLU A 961 31.40 21.84 25.50
N ALA A 962 31.87 21.41 26.68
CA ALA A 962 32.68 20.20 26.77
C ALA A 962 31.82 18.98 26.37
N PRO A 963 32.34 18.03 25.57
CA PRO A 963 31.60 16.84 25.23
C PRO A 963 31.17 16.11 26.52
N PRO A 964 29.91 15.66 26.63
CA PRO A 964 29.44 14.95 27.82
C PRO A 964 30.24 13.66 27.99
N GLY A 965 31.12 13.63 29.00
CA GLY A 965 31.99 12.47 29.27
C GLY A 965 33.44 12.77 29.65
N ALA A 966 33.86 14.04 29.74
CA ALA A 966 35.20 14.37 30.25
C ALA A 966 35.32 14.32 31.79
N ASP A 967 34.20 14.36 32.54
CA ASP A 967 34.19 14.16 33.99
C ASP A 967 33.58 12.80 34.35
N GLY A 968 34.45 11.82 34.56
CA GLY A 968 34.11 10.66 35.37
C GLY A 968 33.98 11.09 36.83
N GLY A 969 32.76 11.34 37.29
CA GLY A 969 32.49 11.66 38.69
C GLY A 969 31.00 11.77 38.97
N ALA A 970 30.50 10.86 39.82
CA ALA A 970 29.14 10.81 40.30
C ALA A 970 28.62 12.17 40.82
N GLY A 971 27.38 12.52 40.43
CA GLY A 971 26.57 13.52 41.12
C GLY A 971 25.65 14.31 40.20
N ASP A 972 24.46 13.76 39.91
CA ASP A 972 23.24 14.56 39.88
C ASP A 972 22.00 13.67 40.13
N GLU A 973 21.82 13.31 41.41
CA GLU A 973 20.49 12.96 41.94
C GLU A 973 19.91 14.27 42.47
N GLY A 974 18.88 14.82 41.82
CA GLY A 974 18.27 16.04 42.31
C GLY A 974 17.26 16.71 41.39
N ASP A 975 16.27 16.00 40.86
CA ASP A 975 14.99 16.64 40.57
C ASP A 975 13.85 15.73 41.02
N HIS A 976 13.27 16.09 42.16
CA HIS A 976 12.10 15.42 42.72
C HIS A 976 10.87 15.88 41.93
N ASP A 977 10.38 15.01 41.04
CA ASP A 977 9.03 15.12 40.51
C ASP A 977 8.02 15.06 41.67
N ALA A 978 7.18 16.09 41.74
CA ALA A 978 6.07 16.17 42.68
C ALA A 978 4.99 15.15 42.28
N GLU A 979 4.67 14.23 43.19
CA GLU A 979 3.54 13.30 43.09
C GLU A 979 2.22 14.04 42.79
N PRO A 980 1.32 13.47 41.98
CA PRO A 980 -0.05 13.96 41.87
C PRO A 980 -0.82 13.66 43.17
N PRO A 981 -1.75 14.53 43.61
CA PRO A 981 -2.43 14.33 44.88
C PRO A 981 -3.41 13.15 44.79
N ALA A 982 -3.24 12.22 45.73
CA ALA A 982 -4.16 11.12 45.99
C ALA A 982 -5.57 11.63 46.33
N ASP A 983 -6.52 11.11 45.55
CA ASP A 983 -7.85 10.63 45.91
C ASP A 983 -8.42 11.07 47.29
N ARG A 984 -9.45 11.92 47.24
CA ARG A 984 -10.39 12.11 48.35
C ARG A 984 -11.74 11.53 47.93
N GLY A 985 -12.04 10.37 48.50
CA GLY A 985 -13.39 9.79 48.51
C GLY A 985 -14.43 10.68 49.21
N PRO A 986 -15.71 10.28 49.13
CA PRO A 986 -16.83 11.21 49.21
C PRO A 986 -17.24 11.55 50.64
N ASP A 987 -17.60 12.82 50.84
CA ASP A 987 -18.62 13.31 51.77
C ASP A 987 -19.25 14.59 51.20
#